data_AF-A0A354CVJ2-F1
#
_entry.id   AF-A0A354CVJ2-F1
#
_cell.length_a   1.000
_cell.length_b   1.000
_cell.length_c   1.000
_cell.angle_alpha   90.00
_cell.angle_beta   90.00
_cell.angle_gamma   90.00
#
_symmetry.space_group_name_H-M   'P 1'
#
loop_
_entity.id
_entity.type
_entity.pdbx_description
1 polymer ?
#
loop_
_entity_poly.entity_id
_entity_poly.type
_entity_poly.pdbx_seq_one_letter_code
_entity_poly.pdbx_strand_id
1 'polypeptide(L)'
;MIKILKGAVMAITAAASIITAGLMFGTRSGLTAADVHSHKVCGDLGCTDDSHGEAISDWTELSAPNEDGSLDMTGGGHYYLANDIVITGQTMISKDTVLCLNGHTISYNGERKQGARFFYVYQNAAFTLCDCKGSGQEGKLTGSKEEAQGGAVYVSGATFNMYGGIITDNENGKPTDEQYAYHTEGGAVYISKSTFNMYGGAITNNSLISDTGHGGGVIVKDNGTFTMWDGEISGNSASSYGGGVNVSFGGAFTMHGGKISDNKTTGSGGRGGGVYVSSVKPFVMTDGIISNNETSEQGGGVYVGGGDFNMSGGRILRNKVTTEKSQYTGGGGVFTSGTFEMTGGLIQYNEATYSGGGVLVSGTSAKLTMDLGSICNNKTTGINYGGGGVCVDGGTLEITNKSFINYNETNADGGGVLVLSGGTFTASDSLIINNTAKKGGGLSFNYAQKVEISRSTIDHNTAERGAGIYTSASLDLYHSSVGENTAKGGNEYGGAIFISRGTLTTNNCTLYNNKAEGEGKVGGGVVNMGGTFKITDNTTITNNTASKGGGIYLYEGDLILDGKISMYSNTTAQSGGSNANVYIERSRYTPMIIIGDNFSTEKPIGVSTSKSLLCNYTPNYINITANGTADVSESFVSEADNQYIAYDKTNQTVQLKAEHFNLEKIEEVKATCTAKGNKEYWHCTQCNKCFEDGDGKKETTIQNITVDALGHDWDEENGNVTKEPSCTEKGIKSVSCKRCRETKEIEIEMLEHTKVVDPAVEATCTEAGKTEGSHCSVCNTVIKAQETIPAKGHTKVVDPAVEATCTEAGKTEGSHCSVCNTV
;
A
#
# COMPACT_ATOMS: atom_id res chain seq x y z
N MET A 1 -39.59 -19.96 3.52
CA MET A 1 -40.06 -20.83 4.63
C MET A 1 -41.08 -21.81 4.07
N ILE A 2 -41.05 -23.08 4.49
CA ILE A 2 -41.78 -24.23 3.92
C ILE A 2 -41.23 -24.68 2.55
N LYS A 3 -39.92 -24.93 2.50
CA LYS A 3 -39.27 -25.93 1.61
C LYS A 3 -37.83 -26.23 2.06
N ILE A 4 -37.59 -26.21 3.38
CA ILE A 4 -36.35 -26.64 4.06
C ILE A 4 -36.78 -27.40 5.33
N LEU A 5 -37.47 -28.54 5.16
CA LEU A 5 -37.94 -29.35 6.29
C LEU A 5 -38.16 -30.84 5.95
N LYS A 6 -37.56 -31.35 4.87
CA LYS A 6 -37.59 -32.79 4.53
C LYS A 6 -36.21 -33.44 4.32
N GLY A 7 -35.13 -32.74 4.66
CA GLY A 7 -33.76 -33.29 4.70
C GLY A 7 -33.20 -33.50 6.11
N ALA A 8 -33.94 -33.13 7.16
CA ALA A 8 -33.49 -33.17 8.56
C ALA A 8 -34.16 -34.28 9.41
N VAL A 9 -34.86 -35.23 8.76
CA VAL A 9 -35.57 -36.34 9.44
C VAL A 9 -34.90 -37.69 9.18
N MET A 10 -33.63 -37.68 8.77
CA MET A 10 -32.80 -38.89 8.65
C MET A 10 -31.41 -38.71 9.28
N ALA A 11 -31.35 -37.90 10.36
CA ALA A 11 -30.15 -37.70 11.19
C ALA A 11 -30.50 -37.53 12.68
N ILE A 12 -31.70 -37.96 13.09
CA ILE A 12 -32.14 -38.01 14.50
C ILE A 12 -32.59 -39.44 14.79
N THR A 13 -31.64 -40.37 14.78
CA THR A 13 -31.78 -41.76 15.26
C THR A 13 -30.40 -42.41 15.47
N ALA A 14 -29.45 -41.65 16.03
CA ALA A 14 -28.15 -42.19 16.49
C ALA A 14 -27.60 -41.44 17.73
N ALA A 15 -28.47 -40.77 18.50
CA ALA A 15 -28.08 -40.08 19.74
C ALA A 15 -29.22 -40.17 20.77
N ALA A 16 -29.53 -41.39 21.20
CA ALA A 16 -30.39 -41.66 22.36
C ALA A 16 -30.16 -43.10 22.83
N SER A 17 -28.98 -43.40 23.38
CA SER A 17 -28.70 -44.65 24.11
C SER A 17 -27.53 -44.47 25.08
N ILE A 18 -27.58 -43.43 25.92
CA ILE A 18 -26.82 -43.34 27.16
C ILE A 18 -27.77 -42.68 28.17
N ILE A 19 -27.79 -43.19 29.40
CA ILE A 19 -28.69 -42.86 30.54
C ILE A 19 -29.92 -43.77 30.65
N THR A 20 -29.71 -45.04 31.03
CA THR A 20 -30.48 -45.72 32.12
C THR A 20 -29.90 -47.11 32.43
N ALA A 21 -29.06 -47.19 33.45
CA ALA A 21 -28.86 -48.36 34.33
C ALA A 21 -27.92 -47.86 35.44
N GLY A 22 -28.23 -47.85 36.74
CA GLY A 22 -29.19 -48.63 37.49
C GLY A 22 -28.45 -49.04 38.76
N LEU A 23 -28.54 -48.22 39.81
CA LEU A 23 -28.12 -48.58 41.16
C LEU A 23 -28.82 -49.87 41.58
N MET A 24 -28.07 -50.95 41.77
CA MET A 24 -28.47 -52.05 42.65
C MET A 24 -27.25 -52.55 43.41
N PHE A 25 -27.20 -52.21 44.70
CA PHE A 25 -26.43 -52.94 45.70
C PHE A 25 -27.05 -54.33 45.86
N GLY A 26 -26.33 -55.36 45.43
CA GLY A 26 -26.63 -56.76 45.73
C GLY A 26 -25.42 -57.38 46.43
N THR A 27 -25.55 -57.66 47.72
CA THR A 27 -24.60 -58.48 48.46
C THR A 27 -24.66 -59.91 47.95
N ARG A 28 -23.55 -60.43 47.38
CA ARG A 28 -23.32 -61.86 47.29
C ARG A 28 -21.83 -62.19 47.36
N SER A 29 -21.50 -62.85 48.46
CA SER A 29 -20.35 -63.71 48.70
C SER A 29 -20.17 -64.75 47.59
N GLY A 30 -18.93 -64.90 47.10
CA GLY A 30 -18.51 -66.02 46.27
C GLY A 30 -17.32 -65.66 45.38
N LEU A 31 -16.11 -65.99 45.81
CA LEU A 31 -14.93 -66.10 44.94
C LEU A 31 -15.24 -67.05 43.77
N THR A 32 -14.93 -66.68 42.52
CA THR A 32 -14.28 -67.52 41.49
C THR A 32 -14.19 -66.82 40.13
N ALA A 33 -13.02 -66.95 39.50
CA ALA A 33 -12.61 -66.62 38.12
C ALA A 33 -12.79 -65.16 37.64
N ALA A 34 -11.66 -64.45 37.48
CA ALA A 34 -11.59 -63.26 36.65
C ALA A 34 -12.11 -63.59 35.25
N ASP A 35 -13.05 -62.80 34.74
CA ASP A 35 -13.48 -62.88 33.34
C ASP A 35 -12.24 -62.79 32.45
N VAL A 36 -12.07 -63.78 31.57
CA VAL A 36 -10.94 -63.86 30.64
C VAL A 36 -11.08 -62.73 29.61
N HIS A 37 -10.51 -61.56 29.93
CA HIS A 37 -10.37 -60.48 28.96
C HIS A 37 -9.34 -60.88 27.91
N SER A 38 -9.65 -60.65 26.63
CA SER A 38 -8.76 -60.98 25.52
C SER A 38 -7.89 -59.78 25.16
N HIS A 39 -6.58 -59.96 25.12
CA HIS A 39 -5.67 -58.96 24.58
C HIS A 39 -5.63 -59.04 23.05
N LYS A 40 -5.79 -57.89 22.39
CA LYS A 40 -5.76 -57.76 20.93
C LYS A 40 -4.74 -56.71 20.53
N VAL A 41 -4.00 -56.99 19.45
CA VAL A 41 -2.98 -56.09 18.90
C VAL A 41 -3.58 -54.76 18.43
N CYS A 42 -4.80 -54.81 17.89
CA CYS A 42 -5.57 -53.62 17.48
C CYS A 42 -6.21 -52.83 18.64
N GLY A 43 -6.07 -53.29 19.89
CA GLY A 43 -6.83 -52.73 21.02
C GLY A 43 -8.34 -52.99 20.91
N ASP A 44 -9.16 -52.01 21.31
CA ASP A 44 -10.63 -52.05 21.25
C ASP A 44 -11.20 -51.67 19.87
N LEU A 45 -10.38 -51.14 18.98
CA LEU A 45 -10.80 -50.70 17.65
C LEU A 45 -10.89 -51.91 16.71
N GLY A 46 -12.08 -52.15 16.16
CA GLY A 46 -12.31 -53.19 15.16
C GLY A 46 -11.55 -52.88 13.88
N CYS A 47 -10.32 -53.36 13.76
CA CYS A 47 -9.53 -53.27 12.53
C CYS A 47 -10.16 -54.14 11.42
N THR A 48 -10.25 -53.59 10.21
CA THR A 48 -10.75 -54.27 9.00
C THR A 48 -9.64 -54.94 8.18
N ASP A 49 -8.45 -55.11 8.77
CA ASP A 49 -7.32 -55.77 8.12
C ASP A 49 -7.32 -57.26 8.49
N ASP A 50 -7.39 -58.11 7.46
CA ASP A 50 -7.44 -59.57 7.56
C ASP A 50 -6.16 -60.17 8.20
N SER A 51 -5.06 -59.40 8.36
CA SER A 51 -3.84 -59.88 9.03
C SER A 51 -3.80 -59.69 10.55
N HIS A 52 -4.83 -59.10 11.18
CA HIS A 52 -4.78 -58.65 12.58
C HIS A 52 -5.93 -59.17 13.48
N GLY A 53 -6.73 -60.12 12.98
CA GLY A 53 -8.04 -60.47 13.54
C GLY A 53 -8.09 -61.53 14.66
N GLU A 54 -7.01 -62.23 15.00
CA GLU A 54 -7.09 -63.29 16.02
C GLU A 54 -6.54 -62.86 17.38
N ALA A 55 -7.28 -63.18 18.45
CA ALA A 55 -6.79 -63.07 19.81
C ALA A 55 -5.57 -63.98 19.94
N ILE A 56 -4.40 -63.39 20.14
CA ILE A 56 -3.16 -64.13 20.32
C ILE A 56 -3.25 -64.85 21.66
N SER A 57 -3.05 -66.17 21.70
CA SER A 57 -3.23 -66.97 22.93
C SER A 57 -2.08 -66.84 23.93
N ASP A 58 -0.91 -66.42 23.46
CA ASP A 58 0.35 -66.51 24.20
C ASP A 58 0.86 -65.12 24.61
N TRP A 59 0.15 -64.49 25.56
CA TRP A 59 0.60 -63.25 26.19
C TRP A 59 1.36 -63.55 27.49
N THR A 60 2.47 -62.84 27.69
CA THR A 60 3.30 -62.90 28.90
C THR A 60 2.95 -61.75 29.84
N GLU A 61 2.67 -62.06 31.10
CA GLU A 61 2.36 -61.05 32.10
C GLU A 61 3.60 -60.28 32.55
N LEU A 62 3.47 -58.96 32.66
CA LEU A 62 4.42 -58.07 33.32
C LEU A 62 3.76 -57.46 34.56
N SER A 63 4.32 -57.73 35.73
CA SER A 63 3.82 -57.24 37.03
C SER A 63 4.85 -56.43 37.84
N ALA A 64 6.14 -56.52 37.51
CA ALA A 64 7.22 -55.80 38.18
C ALA A 64 8.42 -55.59 37.24
N PRO A 65 9.29 -54.60 37.51
CA PRO A 65 10.54 -54.44 36.78
C PRO A 65 11.60 -55.47 37.21
N ASN A 66 12.62 -55.63 36.38
CA ASN A 66 13.85 -56.37 36.66
C ASN A 66 14.70 -55.70 37.74
N GLU A 67 15.73 -56.40 38.23
CA GLU A 67 16.69 -55.85 39.21
C GLU A 67 17.42 -54.60 38.68
N ASP A 68 17.62 -54.49 37.37
CA ASP A 68 18.22 -53.31 36.71
C ASP A 68 17.21 -52.16 36.48
N GLY A 69 15.96 -52.36 36.91
CA GLY A 69 14.88 -51.38 36.79
C GLY A 69 14.18 -51.35 35.43
N SER A 70 14.55 -52.21 34.48
CA SER A 70 13.91 -52.36 33.15
C SER A 70 12.73 -53.36 33.16
N LEU A 71 12.04 -53.54 32.03
CA LEU A 71 11.04 -54.59 31.85
C LEU A 71 11.64 -55.82 31.16
N ASP A 72 11.20 -57.03 31.54
CA ASP A 72 11.64 -58.28 30.92
C ASP A 72 10.98 -58.53 29.55
N MET A 73 11.47 -57.82 28.54
CA MET A 73 10.95 -57.85 27.17
C MET A 73 12.03 -58.14 26.12
N THR A 74 13.21 -58.58 26.54
CA THR A 74 14.37 -58.83 25.65
C THR A 74 14.19 -60.07 24.75
N GLY A 75 13.28 -60.97 25.11
CA GLY A 75 12.97 -62.19 24.38
C GLY A 75 12.23 -61.98 23.06
N GLY A 76 11.54 -60.84 22.90
CA GLY A 76 10.49 -60.67 21.89
C GLY A 76 9.20 -61.38 22.27
N GLY A 77 8.09 -61.08 21.60
CA GLY A 77 6.78 -61.69 21.83
C GLY A 77 5.71 -60.73 22.34
N HIS A 78 4.64 -61.27 22.93
CA HIS A 78 3.46 -60.52 23.35
C HIS A 78 3.43 -60.38 24.87
N TYR A 79 3.26 -59.16 25.36
CA TYR A 79 3.32 -58.83 26.78
C TYR A 79 2.14 -57.96 27.21
N TYR A 80 1.62 -58.15 28.41
CA TYR A 80 0.58 -57.27 28.97
C TYR A 80 0.90 -56.86 30.40
N LEU A 81 0.41 -55.69 30.81
CA LEU A 81 0.53 -55.24 32.20
C LEU A 81 -0.60 -55.81 33.06
N ALA A 82 -0.24 -56.33 34.24
CA ALA A 82 -1.21 -56.73 35.27
C ALA A 82 -1.49 -55.63 36.31
N ASN A 83 -0.60 -54.65 36.42
CA ASN A 83 -0.71 -53.52 37.33
C ASN A 83 0.13 -52.34 36.82
N ASP A 84 -0.01 -51.19 37.47
CA ASP A 84 0.88 -50.06 37.23
C ASP A 84 2.32 -50.45 37.64
N ILE A 85 3.31 -50.08 36.82
CA ILE A 85 4.72 -50.40 37.03
C ILE A 85 5.54 -49.11 37.09
N VAL A 86 6.43 -49.02 38.07
CA VAL A 86 7.44 -47.95 38.13
C VAL A 86 8.78 -48.52 37.70
N ILE A 87 9.36 -47.97 36.64
CA ILE A 87 10.69 -48.34 36.13
C ILE A 87 11.73 -47.29 36.52
N THR A 88 12.98 -47.72 36.67
CA THR A 88 14.13 -46.85 36.91
C THR A 88 15.25 -47.06 35.88
N GLY A 89 15.13 -48.12 35.08
CA GLY A 89 16.05 -48.51 34.02
C GLY A 89 15.37 -48.50 32.65
N GLN A 90 16.18 -48.34 31.62
CA GLN A 90 15.75 -48.34 30.22
C GLN A 90 15.46 -49.76 29.75
N THR A 91 14.34 -49.96 29.04
CA THR A 91 14.00 -51.25 28.41
C THR A 91 14.49 -51.29 26.96
N MET A 92 15.30 -52.31 26.64
CA MET A 92 15.91 -52.51 25.33
C MET A 92 15.09 -53.48 24.47
N ILE A 93 14.63 -53.03 23.30
CA ILE A 93 13.81 -53.83 22.38
C ILE A 93 14.62 -54.09 21.09
N SER A 94 15.13 -55.32 20.96
CA SER A 94 15.94 -55.78 19.81
C SER A 94 15.28 -56.88 18.98
N LYS A 95 14.06 -57.29 19.36
CA LYS A 95 13.24 -58.29 18.68
C LYS A 95 11.80 -57.78 18.60
N ASP A 96 11.02 -58.39 17.71
CA ASP A 96 9.61 -58.02 17.54
C ASP A 96 8.83 -58.25 18.83
N THR A 97 8.20 -57.18 19.31
CA THR A 97 7.56 -57.14 20.61
C THR A 97 6.25 -56.37 20.54
N VAL A 98 5.20 -56.93 21.15
CA VAL A 98 3.91 -56.28 21.33
C VAL A 98 3.68 -56.09 22.83
N LEU A 99 3.37 -54.86 23.24
CA LEU A 99 3.00 -54.52 24.61
C LEU A 99 1.57 -53.98 24.65
N CYS A 100 0.72 -54.67 25.41
CA CYS A 100 -0.60 -54.21 25.78
C CYS A 100 -0.56 -53.55 27.17
N LEU A 101 -0.82 -52.25 27.25
CA LEU A 101 -0.85 -51.54 28.53
C LEU A 101 -2.01 -52.00 29.42
N ASN A 102 -3.06 -52.59 28.85
CA ASN A 102 -4.18 -53.17 29.59
C ASN A 102 -4.86 -52.19 30.58
N GLY A 103 -4.85 -50.90 30.25
CA GLY A 103 -5.33 -49.84 31.11
C GLY A 103 -4.43 -49.52 32.32
N HIS A 104 -3.16 -49.93 32.30
CA HIS A 104 -2.19 -49.67 33.36
C HIS A 104 -1.10 -48.68 32.93
N THR A 105 -0.47 -48.06 33.92
CA THR A 105 0.55 -47.03 33.73
C THR A 105 1.96 -47.58 33.97
N ILE A 106 2.87 -47.31 33.05
CA ILE A 106 4.31 -47.39 33.28
C ILE A 106 4.80 -45.97 33.59
N SER A 107 5.35 -45.78 34.80
CA SER A 107 5.96 -44.51 35.22
C SER A 107 7.47 -44.63 35.32
N TYR A 108 8.20 -43.61 34.87
CA TYR A 108 9.65 -43.56 35.05
C TYR A 108 9.99 -42.77 36.32
N ASN A 109 10.75 -43.38 37.25
CA ASN A 109 11.22 -42.76 38.49
C ASN A 109 12.75 -42.85 38.63
N GLY A 110 13.47 -42.75 37.51
CA GLY A 110 14.92 -42.58 37.52
C GLY A 110 15.33 -41.10 37.61
N GLU A 111 16.61 -40.86 37.89
CA GLU A 111 17.20 -39.52 37.82
C GLU A 111 17.19 -38.98 36.39
N ARG A 112 17.18 -37.64 36.25
CA ARG A 112 17.36 -36.96 34.97
C ARG A 112 18.80 -37.18 34.48
N LYS A 113 18.97 -37.84 33.34
CA LYS A 113 20.27 -38.12 32.73
C LYS A 113 20.12 -38.56 31.27
N GLN A 114 21.23 -38.61 30.54
CA GLN A 114 21.28 -39.24 29.23
C GLN A 114 20.92 -40.74 29.33
N GLY A 115 19.99 -41.21 28.50
CA GLY A 115 19.44 -42.56 28.47
C GLY A 115 18.23 -42.80 29.39
N ALA A 116 17.73 -41.79 30.11
CA ALA A 116 16.51 -41.83 30.92
C ALA A 116 15.18 -41.87 30.10
N ARG A 117 15.01 -42.92 29.31
CA ARG A 117 13.83 -43.22 28.46
C ARG A 117 13.21 -44.58 28.82
N PHE A 118 11.93 -44.81 28.48
CA PHE A 118 11.30 -46.12 28.72
C PHE A 118 11.84 -47.17 27.76
N PHE A 119 11.75 -46.89 26.46
CA PHE A 119 11.98 -47.88 25.42
C PHE A 119 13.02 -47.38 24.41
N TYR A 120 13.97 -48.26 24.09
CA TYR A 120 14.85 -48.09 22.94
C TYR A 120 14.72 -49.27 22.00
N VAL A 121 14.21 -48.96 20.81
CA VAL A 121 13.87 -49.93 19.77
C VAL A 121 14.93 -49.86 18.68
N TYR A 122 15.57 -50.97 18.38
CA TYR A 122 16.74 -51.02 17.50
C TYR A 122 16.88 -52.39 16.81
N GLN A 123 17.94 -52.56 16.01
CA GLN A 123 18.27 -53.81 15.32
C GLN A 123 17.16 -54.34 14.39
N ASN A 124 16.47 -53.45 13.67
CA ASN A 124 15.34 -53.77 12.78
C ASN A 124 14.14 -54.42 13.49
N ALA A 125 14.03 -54.32 14.81
CA ALA A 125 12.87 -54.80 15.56
C ALA A 125 11.60 -54.00 15.25
N ALA A 126 10.44 -54.64 15.35
CA ALA A 126 9.14 -54.00 15.40
C ALA A 126 8.59 -53.97 16.84
N PHE A 127 8.44 -52.78 17.41
CA PHE A 127 7.74 -52.58 18.67
C PHE A 127 6.31 -52.13 18.41
N THR A 128 5.32 -52.81 18.98
CA THR A 128 3.91 -52.42 18.90
C THR A 128 3.36 -52.12 20.29
N LEU A 129 2.80 -50.92 20.46
CA LEU A 129 2.10 -50.49 21.66
C LEU A 129 0.60 -50.49 21.41
N CYS A 130 -0.15 -51.19 22.26
CA CYS A 130 -1.60 -51.21 22.24
C CYS A 130 -2.17 -51.07 23.65
N ASP A 131 -3.46 -50.83 23.73
CA ASP A 131 -4.17 -50.76 25.01
C ASP A 131 -5.59 -51.30 24.82
N CYS A 132 -5.88 -52.46 25.41
CA CYS A 132 -7.23 -53.04 25.45
C CYS A 132 -8.07 -52.55 26.63
N LYS A 133 -7.53 -51.65 27.47
CA LYS A 133 -8.24 -51.06 28.61
C LYS A 133 -8.87 -52.10 29.54
N GLY A 134 -8.27 -53.29 29.72
CA GLY A 134 -8.87 -54.37 30.50
C GLY A 134 -9.05 -54.03 31.99
N SER A 135 -8.30 -53.06 32.53
CA SER A 135 -8.53 -52.47 33.86
C SER A 135 -9.72 -51.51 33.93
N GLY A 136 -10.32 -51.16 32.77
CA GLY A 136 -11.34 -50.12 32.63
C GLY A 136 -10.77 -48.69 32.58
N GLN A 137 -9.45 -48.51 32.55
CA GLN A 137 -8.76 -47.22 32.43
C GLN A 137 -7.94 -47.15 31.14
N GLU A 138 -7.41 -45.98 30.80
CA GLU A 138 -6.42 -45.83 29.73
C GLU A 138 -5.02 -46.04 30.25
N GLY A 139 -4.27 -46.90 29.57
CA GLY A 139 -2.88 -47.21 29.89
C GLY A 139 -1.95 -46.09 29.45
N LYS A 140 -0.89 -45.85 30.23
CA LYS A 140 -0.03 -44.67 30.07
C LYS A 140 1.47 -44.98 30.15
N LEU A 141 2.27 -44.21 29.42
CA LEU A 141 3.72 -44.08 29.61
C LEU A 141 4.01 -42.65 30.08
N THR A 142 4.54 -42.48 31.30
CA THR A 142 4.66 -41.13 31.91
C THR A 142 5.85 -40.87 32.83
N GLY A 143 6.38 -39.65 32.77
CA GLY A 143 7.37 -39.14 33.72
C GLY A 143 8.82 -39.42 33.36
N SER A 144 9.14 -39.79 32.11
CA SER A 144 10.55 -39.86 31.69
C SER A 144 11.19 -38.46 31.75
N LYS A 145 12.46 -38.42 32.14
CA LYS A 145 13.25 -37.20 32.34
C LYS A 145 14.59 -37.30 31.60
N GLU A 146 14.55 -37.27 30.28
CA GLU A 146 15.75 -37.42 29.44
C GLU A 146 16.58 -36.12 29.41
N GLU A 147 17.88 -36.26 29.11
CA GLU A 147 18.75 -35.13 28.75
C GLU A 147 19.21 -35.24 27.29
N ALA A 148 19.24 -34.10 26.61
CA ALA A 148 19.68 -33.95 25.22
C ALA A 148 18.78 -34.61 24.16
N GLN A 149 18.69 -35.94 24.06
CA GLN A 149 18.12 -36.62 22.89
C GLN A 149 17.15 -37.74 23.26
N GLY A 150 15.86 -37.51 23.03
CA GLY A 150 14.86 -38.56 23.11
C GLY A 150 13.57 -38.14 23.77
N GLY A 151 12.77 -39.16 24.07
CA GLY A 151 11.53 -39.06 24.82
C GLY A 151 11.23 -40.43 25.40
N ALA A 152 9.98 -40.67 25.77
CA ALA A 152 9.55 -41.95 26.29
C ALA A 152 9.95 -43.15 25.39
N VAL A 153 9.87 -42.99 24.07
CA VAL A 153 10.21 -44.02 23.07
C VAL A 153 11.24 -43.49 22.09
N TYR A 154 12.36 -44.19 21.94
CA TYR A 154 13.40 -43.88 20.97
C TYR A 154 13.58 -45.04 19.98
N VAL A 155 13.56 -44.74 18.68
CA VAL A 155 13.58 -45.74 17.60
C VAL A 155 14.75 -45.47 16.65
N SER A 156 15.62 -46.46 16.45
CA SER A 156 16.82 -46.35 15.62
C SER A 156 17.02 -47.57 14.72
N GLY A 157 16.89 -47.39 13.39
CA GLY A 157 16.93 -48.50 12.44
C GLY A 157 15.87 -49.57 12.75
N ALA A 158 14.65 -49.17 13.12
CA ALA A 158 13.60 -50.05 13.61
C ALA A 158 12.19 -49.52 13.28
N THR A 159 11.15 -50.24 13.71
CA THR A 159 9.75 -49.84 13.54
C THR A 159 9.04 -49.71 14.89
N PHE A 160 8.26 -48.65 15.04
CA PHE A 160 7.31 -48.47 16.14
C PHE A 160 5.89 -48.39 15.58
N ASN A 161 4.95 -49.14 16.14
CA ASN A 161 3.53 -49.08 15.83
C ASN A 161 2.75 -48.74 17.10
N MET A 162 1.80 -47.81 17.01
CA MET A 162 0.95 -47.41 18.12
C MET A 162 -0.51 -47.52 17.71
N TYR A 163 -1.25 -48.43 18.36
CA TYR A 163 -2.69 -48.63 18.16
C TYR A 163 -3.53 -48.01 19.28
N GLY A 164 -2.94 -47.82 20.47
CA GLY A 164 -3.63 -47.32 21.64
C GLY A 164 -2.67 -46.95 22.77
N GLY A 165 -3.24 -46.54 23.90
CA GLY A 165 -2.50 -46.03 25.04
C GLY A 165 -2.13 -44.55 24.91
N ILE A 166 -1.57 -43.99 25.99
CA ILE A 166 -1.19 -42.59 26.09
C ILE A 166 0.30 -42.46 26.43
N ILE A 167 1.04 -41.64 25.69
CA ILE A 167 2.40 -41.21 26.04
C ILE A 167 2.31 -39.76 26.56
N THR A 168 2.44 -39.56 27.87
CA THR A 168 2.12 -38.26 28.49
C THR A 168 3.06 -37.81 29.58
N ASP A 169 3.15 -36.49 29.75
CA ASP A 169 3.87 -35.84 30.85
C ASP A 169 5.35 -36.28 30.91
N ASN A 170 5.94 -36.46 29.73
CA ASN A 170 7.36 -36.73 29.58
C ASN A 170 8.10 -35.42 29.35
N GLU A 171 9.23 -35.27 30.04
CA GLU A 171 10.06 -34.08 29.96
C GLU A 171 11.44 -34.44 29.39
N ASN A 172 11.84 -33.77 28.33
CA ASN A 172 13.23 -33.71 27.93
C ASN A 172 13.74 -32.29 28.21
N GLY A 173 15.03 -32.13 28.50
CA GLY A 173 15.55 -30.78 28.64
C GLY A 173 17.05 -30.68 28.56
N LYS A 174 17.54 -29.51 28.95
CA LYS A 174 18.93 -29.10 28.74
C LYS A 174 19.89 -30.12 29.36
N PRO A 175 20.88 -30.62 28.60
CA PRO A 175 21.89 -31.51 29.16
C PRO A 175 22.69 -30.80 30.24
N THR A 176 23.04 -31.56 31.27
CA THR A 176 23.94 -31.13 32.34
C THR A 176 25.39 -30.96 31.86
N ASP A 177 25.75 -31.63 30.76
CA ASP A 177 27.04 -31.51 30.08
C ASP A 177 26.98 -30.46 28.95
N GLU A 178 27.80 -29.41 29.07
CA GLU A 178 27.90 -28.30 28.11
C GLU A 178 28.29 -28.76 26.70
N GLN A 179 28.98 -29.91 26.57
CA GLN A 179 29.38 -30.46 25.26
C GLN A 179 28.16 -30.75 24.35
N TYR A 180 26.99 -30.99 24.93
CA TYR A 180 25.76 -31.37 24.22
C TYR A 180 24.67 -30.28 24.24
N ALA A 181 24.99 -29.08 24.77
CA ALA A 181 24.04 -27.99 24.99
C ALA A 181 23.37 -27.44 23.70
N TYR A 182 23.90 -27.76 22.53
CA TYR A 182 23.46 -27.21 21.24
C TYR A 182 22.45 -28.10 20.47
N HIS A 183 22.13 -29.31 20.94
CA HIS A 183 21.26 -30.25 20.22
C HIS A 183 20.25 -30.95 21.14
N THR A 184 19.36 -30.15 21.75
CA THR A 184 18.24 -30.69 22.54
C THR A 184 17.07 -31.03 21.62
N GLU A 185 16.73 -32.31 21.51
CA GLU A 185 15.77 -32.82 20.54
C GLU A 185 14.90 -33.93 21.13
N GLY A 186 13.60 -33.88 20.81
CA GLY A 186 12.61 -34.91 21.15
C GLY A 186 11.91 -34.65 22.48
N GLY A 187 10.60 -34.88 22.53
CA GLY A 187 9.83 -34.83 23.77
C GLY A 187 9.27 -36.19 24.16
N ALA A 188 8.46 -36.83 23.31
CA ALA A 188 7.82 -38.12 23.63
C ALA A 188 8.32 -39.28 22.77
N VAL A 189 8.40 -39.08 21.46
CA VAL A 189 8.78 -40.12 20.50
C VAL A 189 9.86 -39.60 19.56
N TYR A 190 10.97 -40.33 19.48
CA TYR A 190 12.13 -39.96 18.66
C TYR A 190 12.39 -41.00 17.57
N ILE A 191 12.29 -40.60 16.31
CA ILE A 191 12.43 -41.46 15.13
C ILE A 191 13.66 -41.06 14.32
N SER A 192 14.69 -41.92 14.30
CA SER A 192 15.88 -41.75 13.45
C SER A 192 16.13 -42.99 12.61
N LYS A 193 16.24 -42.83 11.28
CA LYS A 193 16.41 -43.93 10.31
C LYS A 193 15.37 -45.07 10.51
N SER A 194 14.17 -44.72 10.94
CA SER A 194 13.16 -45.64 11.47
C SER A 194 11.77 -45.31 10.96
N THR A 195 10.82 -46.19 11.22
CA THR A 195 9.41 -46.00 10.88
C THR A 195 8.57 -45.90 12.13
N PHE A 196 7.66 -44.93 12.17
CA PHE A 196 6.59 -44.86 13.16
C PHE A 196 5.23 -44.89 12.45
N ASN A 197 4.36 -45.81 12.84
CA ASN A 197 2.97 -45.85 12.40
C ASN A 197 2.04 -45.63 13.60
N MET A 198 1.20 -44.62 13.54
CA MET A 198 0.19 -44.32 14.55
C MET A 198 -1.19 -44.58 13.96
N TYR A 199 -1.86 -45.61 14.47
CA TYR A 199 -3.22 -46.00 14.11
C TYR A 199 -4.25 -45.56 15.15
N GLY A 200 -3.80 -45.06 16.31
CA GLY A 200 -4.63 -44.63 17.42
C GLY A 200 -3.79 -44.26 18.64
N GLY A 201 -4.46 -44.04 19.77
CA GLY A 201 -3.84 -43.59 21.02
C GLY A 201 -3.51 -42.10 21.02
N ALA A 202 -2.78 -41.65 22.04
CA ALA A 202 -2.47 -40.23 22.24
C ALA A 202 -1.03 -39.96 22.68
N ILE A 203 -0.44 -38.88 22.18
CA ILE A 203 0.85 -38.34 22.60
C ILE A 203 0.60 -36.94 23.14
N THR A 204 0.55 -36.78 24.46
CA THR A 204 -0.01 -35.58 25.08
C THR A 204 0.85 -34.94 26.15
N ASN A 205 0.80 -33.61 26.29
CA ASN A 205 1.42 -32.89 27.41
C ASN A 205 2.93 -33.17 27.62
N ASN A 206 3.63 -33.55 26.55
CA ASN A 206 5.07 -33.76 26.61
C ASN A 206 5.78 -32.43 26.37
N SER A 207 6.88 -32.21 27.07
CA SER A 207 7.55 -30.92 27.10
C SER A 207 9.04 -31.05 26.88
N LEU A 208 9.58 -30.18 26.02
CA LEU A 208 11.00 -30.00 25.84
C LEU A 208 11.43 -28.64 26.41
N ILE A 209 12.15 -28.69 27.53
CA ILE A 209 12.58 -27.52 28.30
C ILE A 209 14.07 -27.27 28.05
N SER A 210 14.35 -26.55 26.97
CA SER A 210 15.71 -26.09 26.64
C SER A 210 15.67 -24.78 25.86
N ASP A 211 16.81 -24.09 25.73
CA ASP A 211 16.87 -22.81 25.02
C ASP A 211 16.65 -22.95 23.50
N THR A 212 16.92 -24.13 22.92
CA THR A 212 16.92 -24.39 21.47
C THR A 212 16.15 -25.65 21.04
N GLY A 213 15.30 -26.19 21.91
CA GLY A 213 14.65 -27.48 21.77
C GLY A 213 13.68 -27.63 20.58
N HIS A 214 13.70 -28.81 19.95
CA HIS A 214 12.80 -29.19 18.84
C HIS A 214 11.95 -30.44 19.15
N GLY A 215 10.69 -30.46 18.66
CA GLY A 215 9.84 -31.66 18.61
C GLY A 215 9.25 -32.07 19.94
N GLY A 216 8.28 -31.31 20.47
CA GLY A 216 7.71 -31.52 21.80
C GLY A 216 6.91 -32.82 21.95
N GLY A 217 6.21 -33.27 20.90
CA GLY A 217 5.58 -34.59 20.86
C GLY A 217 6.46 -35.61 20.13
N VAL A 218 6.53 -35.48 18.80
CA VAL A 218 7.23 -36.40 17.91
C VAL A 218 8.32 -35.68 17.14
N ILE A 219 9.49 -36.30 17.02
CA ILE A 219 10.54 -35.86 16.10
C ILE A 219 10.90 -36.96 15.09
N VAL A 220 11.01 -36.57 13.82
CA VAL A 220 11.31 -37.45 12.69
C VAL A 220 12.52 -36.90 11.94
N LYS A 221 13.62 -37.67 11.93
CA LYS A 221 14.88 -37.27 11.31
C LYS A 221 15.67 -38.41 10.71
N ASP A 222 16.79 -38.06 10.07
CA ASP A 222 17.74 -38.98 9.46
C ASP A 222 17.08 -39.98 8.52
N ASN A 223 16.23 -39.49 7.62
CA ASN A 223 15.42 -40.32 6.72
C ASN A 223 14.36 -41.21 7.39
N GLY A 224 14.03 -40.97 8.65
CA GLY A 224 12.89 -41.60 9.31
C GLY A 224 11.55 -41.24 8.67
N THR A 225 10.54 -42.06 8.93
CA THR A 225 9.18 -41.87 8.43
C THR A 225 8.18 -41.94 9.58
N PHE A 226 7.18 -41.07 9.53
CA PHE A 226 6.03 -41.12 10.41
C PHE A 226 4.76 -41.15 9.56
N THR A 227 3.89 -42.13 9.81
CA THR A 227 2.56 -42.23 9.19
C THR A 227 1.51 -42.21 10.29
N MET A 228 0.59 -41.25 10.24
CA MET A 228 -0.53 -41.12 11.18
C MET A 228 -1.84 -41.40 10.45
N TRP A 229 -2.49 -42.51 10.79
CA TRP A 229 -3.80 -42.89 10.28
C TRP A 229 -4.93 -42.36 11.17
N ASP A 230 -4.71 -42.38 12.48
CA ASP A 230 -5.62 -41.81 13.48
C ASP A 230 -4.86 -41.51 14.78
N GLY A 231 -5.56 -41.02 15.81
CA GLY A 231 -5.02 -40.71 17.13
C GLY A 231 -4.84 -39.21 17.37
N GLU A 232 -4.23 -38.86 18.50
CA GLU A 232 -4.07 -37.48 18.94
C GLU A 232 -2.64 -37.13 19.34
N ILE A 233 -2.14 -35.99 18.86
CA ILE A 233 -0.90 -35.36 19.33
C ILE A 233 -1.27 -33.99 19.88
N SER A 234 -1.38 -33.85 21.20
CA SER A 234 -1.90 -32.62 21.79
C SER A 234 -1.28 -32.10 23.08
N GLY A 235 -1.36 -30.79 23.30
CA GLY A 235 -0.81 -30.17 24.52
C GLY A 235 0.72 -30.23 24.63
N ASN A 236 1.43 -30.65 23.58
CA ASN A 236 2.88 -30.79 23.62
C ASN A 236 3.57 -29.44 23.42
N SER A 237 4.76 -29.30 23.99
CA SER A 237 5.51 -28.04 23.98
C SER A 237 6.97 -28.24 23.59
N ALA A 238 7.46 -27.42 22.67
CA ALA A 238 8.87 -27.26 22.37
C ALA A 238 9.30 -25.80 22.61
N SER A 239 10.59 -25.50 22.71
CA SER A 239 11.00 -24.09 22.77
C SER A 239 11.16 -23.47 21.38
N SER A 240 11.69 -24.19 20.40
CA SER A 240 11.97 -23.61 19.06
C SER A 240 11.04 -24.12 17.97
N TYR A 241 11.01 -25.42 17.66
CA TYR A 241 10.37 -25.91 16.43
C TYR A 241 9.50 -27.14 16.66
N GLY A 242 8.29 -27.15 16.09
CA GLY A 242 7.42 -28.33 16.10
C GLY A 242 6.94 -28.65 17.51
N GLY A 243 5.98 -27.88 18.04
CA GLY A 243 5.41 -28.16 19.36
C GLY A 243 4.81 -29.57 19.42
N GLY A 244 4.06 -29.95 18.38
CA GLY A 244 3.54 -31.31 18.19
C GLY A 244 4.54 -32.20 17.47
N VAL A 245 4.81 -31.91 16.19
CA VAL A 245 5.66 -32.74 15.30
C VAL A 245 6.77 -31.90 14.67
N ASN A 246 8.00 -32.42 14.72
CA ASN A 246 9.14 -31.87 13.99
C ASN A 246 9.65 -32.85 12.93
N VAL A 247 9.75 -32.42 11.68
CA VAL A 247 10.25 -33.19 10.55
C VAL A 247 11.47 -32.48 9.96
N SER A 248 12.64 -33.09 10.10
CA SER A 248 13.93 -32.50 9.71
C SER A 248 14.91 -33.55 9.15
N PHE A 249 16.06 -33.13 8.62
CA PHE A 249 17.16 -34.00 8.18
C PHE A 249 16.74 -35.20 7.30
N GLY A 250 15.89 -34.96 6.29
CA GLY A 250 15.43 -35.99 5.36
C GLY A 250 14.26 -36.85 5.86
N GLY A 251 13.72 -36.56 7.05
CA GLY A 251 12.49 -37.18 7.58
C GLY A 251 11.27 -36.94 6.69
N ALA A 252 10.27 -37.80 6.79
CA ALA A 252 8.98 -37.65 6.10
C ALA A 252 7.82 -37.86 7.05
N PHE A 253 6.72 -37.13 6.83
CA PHE A 253 5.49 -37.27 7.59
C PHE A 253 4.31 -37.40 6.65
N THR A 254 3.43 -38.37 6.90
CA THR A 254 2.17 -38.56 6.20
C THR A 254 1.03 -38.63 7.21
N MET A 255 -0.02 -37.86 6.99
CA MET A 255 -1.22 -37.80 7.82
C MET A 255 -2.45 -38.17 6.97
N HIS A 256 -3.05 -39.30 7.30
CA HIS A 256 -4.31 -39.79 6.73
C HIS A 256 -5.52 -39.52 7.62
N GLY A 257 -5.30 -39.12 8.88
CA GLY A 257 -6.37 -38.84 9.84
C GLY A 257 -5.82 -38.41 11.20
N GLY A 258 -6.69 -38.39 12.21
CA GLY A 258 -6.34 -37.98 13.57
C GLY A 258 -6.24 -36.46 13.76
N LYS A 259 -5.71 -36.06 14.93
CA LYS A 259 -5.68 -34.67 15.39
C LYS A 259 -4.31 -34.26 15.92
N ILE A 260 -3.82 -33.10 15.49
CA ILE A 260 -2.65 -32.41 16.05
C ILE A 260 -3.14 -31.09 16.63
N SER A 261 -3.25 -30.98 17.95
CA SER A 261 -3.87 -29.80 18.55
C SER A 261 -3.29 -29.28 19.85
N ASP A 262 -3.53 -27.99 20.11
CA ASP A 262 -3.17 -27.38 21.40
C ASP A 262 -1.67 -27.49 21.72
N ASN A 263 -0.85 -27.71 20.69
CA ASN A 263 0.61 -27.77 20.82
C ASN A 263 1.20 -26.39 20.64
N LYS A 264 2.37 -26.15 21.27
CA LYS A 264 2.97 -24.82 21.25
C LYS A 264 4.49 -24.82 21.17
N THR A 265 5.03 -23.70 20.66
CA THR A 265 6.43 -23.33 20.85
C THR A 265 6.55 -22.18 21.85
N THR A 266 7.46 -22.25 22.82
CA THR A 266 7.56 -21.27 23.92
C THR A 266 8.69 -20.25 23.80
N GLY A 267 9.71 -20.51 22.98
CA GLY A 267 10.88 -19.66 22.79
C GLY A 267 10.67 -18.53 21.78
N SER A 268 11.58 -17.55 21.80
CA SER A 268 11.72 -16.58 20.72
C SER A 268 12.30 -17.28 19.48
N GLY A 269 11.73 -17.07 18.29
CA GLY A 269 12.08 -17.88 17.13
C GLY A 269 11.17 -19.07 16.87
N GLY A 270 10.04 -19.16 17.59
CA GLY A 270 9.12 -20.30 17.52
C GLY A 270 8.54 -20.50 16.12
N ARG A 271 8.57 -21.74 15.61
CA ARG A 271 7.98 -22.09 14.31
C ARG A 271 7.26 -23.43 14.33
N GLY A 272 6.11 -23.51 13.67
CA GLY A 272 5.35 -24.76 13.58
C GLY A 272 4.81 -25.18 14.94
N GLY A 273 3.83 -24.44 15.47
CA GLY A 273 3.22 -24.77 16.76
C GLY A 273 2.70 -26.20 16.77
N GLY A 274 2.00 -26.59 15.70
CA GLY A 274 1.58 -27.97 15.45
C GLY A 274 2.69 -28.78 14.78
N VAL A 275 3.02 -28.44 13.53
CA VAL A 275 3.95 -29.18 12.67
C VAL A 275 5.03 -28.25 12.11
N TYR A 276 6.27 -28.69 12.20
CA TYR A 276 7.41 -28.04 11.57
C TYR A 276 8.04 -28.97 10.53
N VAL A 277 8.26 -28.45 9.32
CA VAL A 277 8.87 -29.17 8.19
C VAL A 277 10.04 -28.36 7.65
N SER A 278 11.24 -28.94 7.69
CA SER A 278 12.44 -28.41 7.01
C SER A 278 13.19 -29.47 6.20
N SER A 279 12.52 -30.59 5.94
CA SER A 279 13.05 -31.72 5.19
C SER A 279 12.87 -31.53 3.69
N VAL A 280 13.70 -32.20 2.88
CA VAL A 280 13.53 -32.27 1.42
C VAL A 280 12.38 -33.17 0.99
N LYS A 281 11.88 -34.04 1.88
CA LYS A 281 10.74 -34.92 1.60
C LYS A 281 9.42 -34.24 1.99
N PRO A 282 8.32 -34.50 1.27
CA PRO A 282 7.06 -33.83 1.51
C PRO A 282 6.45 -34.20 2.86
N PHE A 283 5.75 -33.25 3.46
CA PHE A 283 4.64 -33.55 4.37
C PHE A 283 3.39 -33.77 3.53
N VAL A 284 2.72 -34.92 3.69
CA VAL A 284 1.48 -35.25 2.98
C VAL A 284 0.32 -35.30 3.96
N MET A 285 -0.75 -34.55 3.70
CA MET A 285 -1.99 -34.56 4.47
C MET A 285 -3.17 -34.86 3.55
N THR A 286 -3.82 -36.00 3.78
CA THR A 286 -4.99 -36.45 3.00
C THR A 286 -6.30 -36.28 3.76
N ASP A 287 -6.26 -36.33 5.09
CA ASP A 287 -7.35 -35.93 5.98
C ASP A 287 -6.77 -35.57 7.37
N GLY A 288 -7.64 -35.34 8.35
CA GLY A 288 -7.28 -35.04 9.74
C GLY A 288 -7.39 -33.56 10.09
N ILE A 289 -7.05 -33.22 11.34
CA ILE A 289 -7.25 -31.88 11.89
C ILE A 289 -5.96 -31.37 12.55
N ILE A 290 -5.49 -30.20 12.12
CA ILE A 290 -4.42 -29.44 12.78
C ILE A 290 -5.04 -28.19 13.41
N SER A 291 -5.17 -28.13 14.74
CA SER A 291 -5.96 -27.08 15.38
C SER A 291 -5.47 -26.49 16.68
N ASN A 292 -5.79 -25.22 16.96
CA ASN A 292 -5.46 -24.54 18.22
C ASN A 292 -3.96 -24.56 18.58
N ASN A 293 -3.10 -24.76 17.59
CA ASN A 293 -1.66 -24.75 17.84
C ASN A 293 -1.14 -23.31 17.85
N GLU A 294 -0.13 -23.07 18.67
CA GLU A 294 0.36 -21.72 18.94
C GLU A 294 1.87 -21.61 18.75
N THR A 295 2.31 -20.53 18.12
CA THR A 295 3.73 -20.22 18.00
C THR A 295 4.02 -18.74 18.16
N SER A 296 5.27 -18.40 18.44
CA SER A 296 5.67 -17.02 18.58
C SER A 296 5.89 -16.34 17.22
N GLU A 297 6.42 -16.99 16.19
CA GLU A 297 6.78 -16.30 14.93
C GLU A 297 6.07 -16.78 13.66
N GLN A 298 6.15 -18.05 13.28
CA GLN A 298 5.73 -18.48 11.93
C GLN A 298 5.06 -19.86 11.93
N GLY A 299 3.92 -19.98 11.24
CA GLY A 299 3.22 -21.25 11.08
C GLY A 299 2.62 -21.74 12.40
N GLY A 300 1.55 -21.10 12.86
CA GLY A 300 0.88 -21.52 14.09
C GLY A 300 0.46 -22.99 14.02
N GLY A 301 -0.15 -23.38 12.90
CA GLY A 301 -0.47 -24.78 12.59
C GLY A 301 0.72 -25.49 11.98
N VAL A 302 1.14 -25.07 10.79
CA VAL A 302 2.18 -25.71 9.99
C VAL A 302 3.22 -24.71 9.53
N TYR A 303 4.49 -25.05 9.67
CA TYR A 303 5.61 -24.31 9.10
C TYR A 303 6.34 -25.17 8.07
N VAL A 304 6.56 -24.61 6.88
CA VAL A 304 7.33 -25.23 5.78
C VAL A 304 8.53 -24.34 5.45
N GLY A 305 9.70 -24.67 5.99
CA GLY A 305 10.96 -23.92 5.82
C GLY A 305 11.81 -24.34 4.62
N GLY A 306 11.30 -25.28 3.83
CA GLY A 306 11.97 -25.99 2.74
C GLY A 306 11.29 -27.34 2.54
N GLY A 307 11.27 -27.85 1.30
CA GLY A 307 10.47 -29.02 0.92
C GLY A 307 9.03 -28.67 0.55
N ASP A 308 8.20 -29.70 0.41
CA ASP A 308 6.83 -29.59 -0.07
C ASP A 308 5.81 -29.96 1.02
N PHE A 309 4.67 -29.28 1.02
CA PHE A 309 3.49 -29.67 1.78
C PHE A 309 2.36 -29.95 0.80
N ASN A 310 1.82 -31.16 0.80
CA ASN A 310 0.74 -31.58 -0.09
C ASN A 310 -0.51 -31.89 0.73
N MET A 311 -1.51 -31.00 0.64
CA MET A 311 -2.80 -31.14 1.31
C MET A 311 -3.89 -31.44 0.29
N SER A 312 -4.46 -32.63 0.34
CA SER A 312 -5.59 -33.03 -0.52
C SER A 312 -6.93 -33.09 0.22
N GLY A 313 -6.89 -32.95 1.55
CA GLY A 313 -8.05 -32.94 2.42
C GLY A 313 -7.69 -32.50 3.83
N GLY A 314 -8.62 -32.68 4.77
CA GLY A 314 -8.43 -32.29 6.17
C GLY A 314 -8.62 -30.79 6.45
N ARG A 315 -8.34 -30.40 7.70
CA ARG A 315 -8.66 -29.06 8.22
C ARG A 315 -7.53 -28.47 9.06
N ILE A 316 -7.13 -27.23 8.75
CA ILE A 316 -6.19 -26.44 9.54
C ILE A 316 -6.96 -25.29 10.17
N LEU A 317 -7.22 -25.35 11.49
CA LEU A 317 -8.17 -24.44 12.12
C LEU A 317 -7.74 -23.83 13.46
N ARG A 318 -8.04 -22.55 13.67
CA ARG A 318 -7.80 -21.85 14.96
C ARG A 318 -6.34 -21.85 15.43
N ASN A 319 -5.39 -22.00 14.53
CA ASN A 319 -3.99 -21.89 14.87
C ASN A 319 -3.57 -20.42 14.92
N LYS A 320 -2.59 -20.11 15.76
CA LYS A 320 -2.25 -18.74 16.11
C LYS A 320 -0.75 -18.47 16.14
N VAL A 321 -0.37 -17.31 15.61
CA VAL A 321 0.94 -16.69 15.85
C VAL A 321 0.75 -15.53 16.83
N THR A 322 1.53 -15.49 17.92
CA THR A 322 1.26 -14.57 19.05
C THR A 322 2.17 -13.36 19.16
N THR A 323 3.40 -13.38 18.65
CA THR A 323 4.28 -12.21 18.86
C THR A 323 4.07 -11.08 17.87
N GLU A 324 4.34 -9.86 18.35
CA GLU A 324 4.28 -8.62 17.57
C GLU A 324 5.67 -8.16 17.10
N LYS A 325 6.70 -9.02 17.15
CA LYS A 325 8.11 -8.58 17.09
C LYS A 325 8.66 -8.28 15.69
N SER A 326 8.02 -8.71 14.60
CA SER A 326 8.57 -8.52 13.24
C SER A 326 7.54 -8.64 12.12
N GLN A 327 7.77 -7.90 11.03
CA GLN A 327 7.00 -7.95 9.78
C GLN A 327 7.02 -9.30 9.06
N TYR A 328 8.01 -10.14 9.37
CA TYR A 328 8.15 -11.48 8.78
C TYR A 328 7.42 -12.57 9.57
N THR A 329 6.64 -12.19 10.60
CA THR A 329 5.81 -13.12 11.37
C THR A 329 4.45 -13.27 10.72
N GLY A 330 3.94 -14.50 10.65
CA GLY A 330 2.71 -14.77 9.90
C GLY A 330 2.43 -16.23 9.59
N GLY A 331 1.34 -16.44 8.86
CA GLY A 331 0.86 -17.78 8.53
C GLY A 331 0.23 -18.44 9.75
N GLY A 332 -0.81 -17.82 10.31
CA GLY A 332 -1.47 -18.31 11.52
C GLY A 332 -1.85 -19.79 11.38
N GLY A 333 -2.37 -20.16 10.21
CA GLY A 333 -2.55 -21.55 9.80
C GLY A 333 -1.24 -22.14 9.27
N VAL A 334 -0.78 -21.64 8.12
CA VAL A 334 0.38 -22.18 7.39
C VAL A 334 1.37 -21.08 7.04
N PHE A 335 2.65 -21.30 7.32
CA PHE A 335 3.74 -20.56 6.71
C PHE A 335 4.44 -21.46 5.69
N THR A 336 4.76 -20.93 4.51
CA THR A 336 5.61 -21.63 3.54
C THR A 336 6.66 -20.71 2.91
N SER A 337 7.91 -21.19 2.89
CA SER A 337 8.98 -20.70 2.03
C SER A 337 9.40 -21.73 0.96
N GLY A 338 8.70 -22.87 0.89
CA GLY A 338 8.84 -23.92 -0.13
C GLY A 338 7.58 -24.02 -0.99
N THR A 339 7.21 -25.24 -1.39
CA THR A 339 5.97 -25.49 -2.14
C THR A 339 4.85 -25.92 -1.19
N PHE A 340 3.68 -25.32 -1.32
CA PHE A 340 2.45 -25.80 -0.72
C PHE A 340 1.42 -26.07 -1.81
N GLU A 341 1.05 -27.33 -2.01
CA GLU A 341 0.00 -27.74 -2.92
C GLU A 341 -1.26 -28.11 -2.13
N MET A 342 -2.33 -27.36 -2.35
CA MET A 342 -3.64 -27.58 -1.76
C MET A 342 -4.61 -28.03 -2.86
N THR A 343 -4.88 -29.33 -2.94
CA THR A 343 -5.83 -29.95 -3.90
C THR A 343 -7.22 -30.22 -3.29
N GLY A 344 -7.40 -29.77 -2.05
CA GLY A 344 -8.61 -29.92 -1.27
C GLY A 344 -8.41 -29.40 0.16
N GLY A 345 -9.44 -29.55 1.00
CA GLY A 345 -9.37 -29.22 2.41
C GLY A 345 -9.74 -27.77 2.77
N LEU A 346 -9.55 -27.44 4.05
CA LEU A 346 -10.05 -26.21 4.66
C LEU A 346 -9.03 -25.56 5.59
N ILE A 347 -8.72 -24.27 5.38
CA ILE A 347 -7.91 -23.44 6.28
C ILE A 347 -8.82 -22.37 6.88
N GLN A 348 -9.13 -22.47 8.17
CA GLN A 348 -10.20 -21.67 8.79
C GLN A 348 -9.92 -21.13 10.19
N TYR A 349 -10.38 -19.92 10.50
CA TYR A 349 -10.30 -19.32 11.84
C TYR A 349 -8.87 -19.15 12.38
N ASN A 350 -7.86 -19.18 11.52
CA ASN A 350 -6.49 -18.97 11.93
C ASN A 350 -6.19 -17.47 12.08
N GLU A 351 -5.27 -17.17 12.99
CA GLU A 351 -4.96 -15.80 13.39
C GLU A 351 -3.45 -15.54 13.34
N ALA A 352 -3.05 -14.45 12.72
CA ALA A 352 -1.68 -13.93 12.80
C ALA A 352 -1.69 -12.46 13.18
N THR A 353 -0.65 -11.98 13.84
CA THR A 353 -0.55 -10.55 14.16
C THR A 353 -0.33 -9.72 12.90
N TYR A 354 0.59 -10.11 12.01
CA TYR A 354 0.97 -9.26 10.86
C TYR A 354 0.48 -9.78 9.53
N SER A 355 1.00 -10.92 9.06
CA SER A 355 0.81 -11.33 7.66
C SER A 355 0.16 -12.71 7.56
N GLY A 356 -0.77 -12.88 6.62
CA GLY A 356 -1.28 -14.22 6.27
C GLY A 356 -1.99 -14.89 7.44
N GLY A 357 -3.18 -14.40 7.81
CA GLY A 357 -3.95 -14.99 8.91
C GLY A 357 -4.18 -16.49 8.69
N GLY A 358 -4.54 -16.87 7.46
CA GLY A 358 -4.58 -18.24 7.00
C GLY A 358 -3.20 -18.74 6.57
N VAL A 359 -2.66 -18.16 5.49
CA VAL A 359 -1.40 -18.59 4.87
C VAL A 359 -0.47 -17.42 4.59
N LEU A 360 0.82 -17.58 4.91
CA LEU A 360 1.89 -16.70 4.46
C LEU A 360 2.82 -17.46 3.50
N VAL A 361 2.94 -16.97 2.27
CA VAL A 361 3.89 -17.44 1.25
C VAL A 361 5.04 -16.44 1.19
N SER A 362 6.24 -16.83 1.60
CA SER A 362 7.37 -15.91 1.76
C SER A 362 8.65 -16.43 1.11
N GLY A 363 9.23 -15.61 0.22
CA GLY A 363 10.45 -15.92 -0.52
C GLY A 363 10.19 -16.09 -2.02
N THR A 364 11.20 -15.76 -2.84
CA THR A 364 11.06 -15.70 -4.31
C THR A 364 10.82 -17.04 -4.99
N SER A 365 11.17 -18.15 -4.33
CA SER A 365 10.89 -19.51 -4.78
C SER A 365 9.66 -20.13 -4.13
N ALA A 366 9.04 -19.45 -3.17
CA ALA A 366 7.90 -19.98 -2.44
C ALA A 366 6.65 -19.99 -3.33
N LYS A 367 5.87 -21.07 -3.26
CA LYS A 367 4.67 -21.23 -4.08
C LYS A 367 3.53 -21.85 -3.29
N LEU A 368 2.35 -21.27 -3.42
CA LEU A 368 1.08 -21.89 -3.06
C LEU A 368 0.27 -22.14 -4.33
N THR A 369 -0.06 -23.41 -4.60
CA THR A 369 -1.07 -23.80 -5.59
C THR A 369 -2.33 -24.23 -4.86
N MET A 370 -3.46 -23.63 -5.20
CA MET A 370 -4.78 -24.00 -4.67
C MET A 370 -5.68 -24.46 -5.82
N ASP A 371 -6.02 -25.74 -5.82
CA ASP A 371 -6.86 -26.41 -6.82
C ASP A 371 -7.94 -27.19 -6.08
N LEU A 372 -9.14 -26.61 -5.97
CA LEU A 372 -10.20 -27.08 -5.05
C LEU A 372 -9.80 -26.90 -3.58
N GLY A 373 -10.63 -26.17 -2.82
CA GLY A 373 -10.36 -25.94 -1.39
C GLY A 373 -10.98 -24.63 -0.90
N SER A 374 -10.79 -24.35 0.39
CA SER A 374 -11.27 -23.09 0.99
C SER A 374 -10.30 -22.52 2.02
N ILE A 375 -10.01 -21.22 1.91
CA ILE A 375 -9.32 -20.42 2.92
C ILE A 375 -10.31 -19.37 3.43
N CYS A 376 -10.84 -19.56 4.65
CA CYS A 376 -11.94 -18.73 5.12
C CYS A 376 -11.91 -18.35 6.59
N ASN A 377 -12.55 -17.24 6.95
CA ASN A 377 -12.65 -16.77 8.34
C ASN A 377 -11.29 -16.61 9.05
N ASN A 378 -10.21 -16.43 8.31
CA ASN A 378 -8.91 -16.16 8.88
C ASN A 378 -8.71 -14.66 9.03
N LYS A 379 -7.87 -14.24 9.97
CA LYS A 379 -7.67 -12.82 10.23
C LYS A 379 -6.25 -12.43 10.58
N THR A 380 -5.91 -11.18 10.28
CA THR A 380 -4.79 -10.51 10.92
C THR A 380 -5.24 -9.36 11.81
N THR A 381 -4.58 -9.16 12.94
CA THR A 381 -4.98 -8.17 13.95
C THR A 381 -4.19 -6.85 13.87
N GLY A 382 -2.97 -6.89 13.35
CA GLY A 382 -2.10 -5.73 13.14
C GLY A 382 -2.53 -4.83 11.99
N ILE A 383 -1.94 -3.63 11.94
CA ILE A 383 -2.31 -2.56 11.00
C ILE A 383 -1.29 -2.32 9.88
N ASN A 384 -0.10 -2.93 9.97
CA ASN A 384 1.03 -2.64 9.07
C ASN A 384 1.11 -3.61 7.88
N TYR A 385 0.70 -4.85 8.09
CA TYR A 385 0.74 -5.92 7.09
C TYR A 385 -0.59 -6.67 7.13
N GLY A 386 -0.99 -7.29 6.02
CA GLY A 386 -2.34 -7.85 5.85
C GLY A 386 -2.34 -9.23 5.21
N GLY A 387 -3.28 -9.48 4.31
CA GLY A 387 -3.57 -10.83 3.86
C GLY A 387 -4.31 -11.61 4.94
N GLY A 388 -5.55 -11.20 5.25
CA GLY A 388 -6.39 -11.88 6.24
C GLY A 388 -6.48 -13.37 5.95
N GLY A 389 -6.72 -13.72 4.68
CA GLY A 389 -6.63 -15.07 4.15
C GLY A 389 -5.20 -15.45 3.81
N VAL A 390 -4.66 -14.84 2.76
CA VAL A 390 -3.33 -15.15 2.21
C VAL A 390 -2.49 -13.89 2.04
N CYS A 391 -1.23 -13.94 2.46
CA CYS A 391 -0.22 -12.94 2.12
C CYS A 391 0.88 -13.58 1.28
N VAL A 392 1.27 -12.92 0.17
CA VAL A 392 2.33 -13.34 -0.73
C VAL A 392 3.43 -12.28 -0.72
N ASP A 393 4.58 -12.63 -0.15
CA ASP A 393 5.77 -11.79 -0.03
C ASP A 393 6.90 -12.34 -0.90
N GLY A 394 7.01 -11.83 -2.12
CA GLY A 394 7.98 -12.26 -3.14
C GLY A 394 7.66 -13.60 -3.84
N GLY A 395 6.76 -14.42 -3.30
CA GLY A 395 6.41 -15.75 -3.84
C GLY A 395 5.31 -15.76 -4.90
N THR A 396 4.74 -16.94 -5.14
CA THR A 396 3.69 -17.18 -6.14
C THR A 396 2.43 -17.75 -5.47
N LEU A 397 1.27 -17.21 -5.84
CA LEU A 397 -0.03 -17.81 -5.53
C LEU A 397 -0.81 -18.09 -6.82
N GLU A 398 -1.20 -19.35 -7.01
CA GLU A 398 -2.04 -19.81 -8.11
C GLU A 398 -3.33 -20.41 -7.55
N ILE A 399 -4.49 -19.93 -7.98
CA ILE A 399 -5.80 -20.40 -7.52
C ILE A 399 -6.64 -20.83 -8.71
N THR A 400 -7.19 -22.05 -8.67
CA THR A 400 -7.91 -22.66 -9.79
C THR A 400 -9.15 -23.43 -9.34
N ASN A 401 -9.98 -23.85 -10.31
CA ASN A 401 -11.00 -24.89 -10.14
C ASN A 401 -11.97 -24.68 -8.97
N LYS A 402 -12.69 -23.56 -8.95
CA LYS A 402 -13.72 -23.22 -7.95
C LYS A 402 -13.20 -23.20 -6.52
N SER A 403 -11.95 -22.79 -6.33
CA SER A 403 -11.39 -22.52 -5.02
C SER A 403 -12.04 -21.27 -4.39
N PHE A 404 -12.16 -21.29 -3.06
CA PHE A 404 -12.84 -20.23 -2.29
C PHE A 404 -11.88 -19.50 -1.34
N ILE A 405 -11.83 -18.18 -1.44
CA ILE A 405 -11.23 -17.30 -0.43
C ILE A 405 -12.31 -16.38 0.12
N ASN A 406 -12.77 -16.63 1.34
CA ASN A 406 -13.95 -15.95 1.84
C ASN A 406 -14.01 -15.65 3.34
N TYR A 407 -14.72 -14.58 3.72
CA TYR A 407 -14.88 -14.18 5.13
C TYR A 407 -13.56 -13.90 5.85
N ASN A 408 -12.48 -13.62 5.13
CA ASN A 408 -11.21 -13.28 5.76
C ASN A 408 -11.14 -11.78 6.07
N GLU A 409 -10.46 -11.43 7.16
CA GLU A 409 -10.50 -10.08 7.73
C GLU A 409 -9.10 -9.54 8.06
N THR A 410 -8.86 -8.25 7.80
CA THR A 410 -7.67 -7.56 8.28
C THR A 410 -7.96 -6.07 8.50
N ASN A 411 -7.24 -5.45 9.43
CA ASN A 411 -7.22 -3.99 9.58
C ASN A 411 -6.20 -3.31 8.63
N ALA A 412 -5.51 -4.09 7.80
CA ALA A 412 -4.53 -3.65 6.82
C ALA A 412 -5.00 -3.93 5.38
N ASP A 413 -4.09 -4.25 4.46
CA ASP A 413 -4.40 -4.45 3.04
C ASP A 413 -4.67 -5.94 2.72
N GLY A 414 -5.60 -6.23 1.82
CA GLY A 414 -5.87 -7.59 1.31
C GLY A 414 -6.62 -8.47 2.32
N GLY A 415 -7.94 -8.36 2.37
CA GLY A 415 -8.76 -9.18 3.28
C GLY A 415 -8.70 -10.65 2.87
N GLY A 416 -8.97 -10.92 1.60
CA GLY A 416 -8.76 -12.23 0.99
C GLY A 416 -7.28 -12.49 0.73
N VAL A 417 -6.69 -11.70 -0.19
CA VAL A 417 -5.29 -11.85 -0.62
C VAL A 417 -4.57 -10.51 -0.64
N LEU A 418 -3.36 -10.49 -0.07
CA LEU A 418 -2.38 -9.43 -0.23
C LEU A 418 -1.17 -9.97 -1.01
N VAL A 419 -0.74 -9.25 -2.06
CA VAL A 419 0.50 -9.53 -2.79
C VAL A 419 1.41 -8.32 -2.71
N LEU A 420 2.65 -8.55 -2.28
CA LEU A 420 3.68 -7.54 -2.11
C LEU A 420 4.68 -7.55 -3.29
N SER A 421 5.67 -6.67 -3.23
CA SER A 421 6.68 -6.47 -4.26
C SER A 421 7.38 -7.77 -4.65
N GLY A 422 7.50 -8.02 -5.95
CA GLY A 422 8.09 -9.25 -6.50
C GLY A 422 7.18 -10.48 -6.46
N GLY A 423 6.04 -10.41 -5.76
CA GLY A 423 5.07 -11.49 -5.74
C GLY A 423 4.28 -11.61 -7.04
N THR A 424 3.75 -12.81 -7.29
CA THR A 424 2.89 -13.11 -8.44
C THR A 424 1.56 -13.72 -8.00
N PHE A 425 0.50 -13.42 -8.75
CA PHE A 425 -0.84 -13.94 -8.50
C PHE A 425 -1.53 -14.33 -9.79
N THR A 426 -2.07 -15.54 -9.81
CA THR A 426 -3.01 -15.97 -10.84
C THR A 426 -4.26 -16.58 -10.22
N ALA A 427 -5.43 -16.22 -10.76
CA ALA A 427 -6.69 -16.84 -10.40
C ALA A 427 -7.45 -17.26 -11.66
N SER A 428 -7.98 -18.48 -11.67
CA SER A 428 -8.87 -18.98 -12.71
C SER A 428 -10.06 -19.71 -12.11
N ASP A 429 -11.25 -19.50 -12.65
CA ASP A 429 -12.45 -20.26 -12.27
C ASP A 429 -12.76 -20.23 -10.76
N SER A 430 -12.45 -19.14 -10.03
CA SER A 430 -12.42 -19.10 -8.56
C SER A 430 -13.27 -17.98 -7.93
N LEU A 431 -13.54 -18.10 -6.63
CA LEU A 431 -14.41 -17.18 -5.87
C LEU A 431 -13.64 -16.51 -4.72
N ILE A 432 -13.58 -15.18 -4.75
CA ILE A 432 -12.98 -14.34 -3.70
C ILE A 432 -14.06 -13.42 -3.15
N ILE A 433 -14.71 -13.84 -2.05
CA ILE A 433 -15.97 -13.25 -1.61
C ILE A 433 -16.08 -12.94 -0.13
N ASN A 434 -16.86 -11.93 0.26
CA ASN A 434 -17.13 -11.59 1.66
C ASN A 434 -15.89 -11.29 2.51
N ASN A 435 -14.79 -10.85 1.92
CA ASN A 435 -13.58 -10.51 2.66
C ASN A 435 -13.58 -9.03 3.04
N THR A 436 -12.93 -8.70 4.16
CA THR A 436 -12.91 -7.35 4.74
C THR A 436 -11.47 -6.86 4.97
N ALA A 437 -11.17 -5.64 4.54
CA ALA A 437 -9.85 -5.02 4.68
C ALA A 437 -9.92 -3.50 4.85
N LYS A 438 -8.78 -2.85 5.04
CA LYS A 438 -8.63 -1.41 4.80
C LYS A 438 -8.54 -1.09 3.31
N LYS A 439 -7.71 -1.82 2.57
CA LYS A 439 -7.63 -1.71 1.09
C LYS A 439 -7.71 -3.09 0.47
N GLY A 440 -8.47 -3.23 -0.62
CA GLY A 440 -8.57 -4.53 -1.29
C GLY A 440 -9.24 -5.56 -0.39
N GLY A 441 -10.54 -5.39 -0.13
CA GLY A 441 -11.30 -6.32 0.71
C GLY A 441 -11.13 -7.75 0.20
N GLY A 442 -11.35 -7.96 -1.09
CA GLY A 442 -10.99 -9.20 -1.77
C GLY A 442 -9.48 -9.32 -2.00
N LEU A 443 -8.93 -8.42 -2.82
CA LEU A 443 -7.57 -8.51 -3.35
C LEU A 443 -6.83 -7.17 -3.23
N SER A 444 -5.56 -7.20 -2.81
CA SER A 444 -4.67 -6.04 -2.81
C SER A 444 -3.31 -6.36 -3.45
N PHE A 445 -2.93 -5.59 -4.47
CA PHE A 445 -1.68 -5.76 -5.22
C PHE A 445 -0.76 -4.54 -5.04
N ASN A 446 0.27 -4.72 -4.21
CA ASN A 446 1.25 -3.68 -3.86
C ASN A 446 2.58 -3.95 -4.59
N TYR A 447 2.73 -3.36 -5.77
CA TYR A 447 3.90 -3.54 -6.64
C TYR A 447 4.19 -5.01 -7.04
N ALA A 448 3.14 -5.82 -7.14
CA ALA A 448 3.22 -7.18 -7.65
C ALA A 448 3.83 -7.21 -9.07
N GLN A 449 4.59 -8.26 -9.38
CA GLN A 449 5.29 -8.38 -10.66
C GLN A 449 4.34 -8.82 -11.77
N LYS A 450 3.44 -9.78 -11.47
CA LYS A 450 2.44 -10.30 -12.40
C LYS A 450 1.13 -10.55 -11.66
N VAL A 451 0.03 -10.07 -12.23
CA VAL A 451 -1.32 -10.32 -11.72
C VAL A 451 -2.27 -10.62 -12.87
N GLU A 452 -2.89 -11.79 -12.84
CA GLU A 452 -3.81 -12.25 -13.88
C GLU A 452 -5.03 -12.94 -13.27
N ILE A 453 -6.23 -12.54 -13.68
CA ILE A 453 -7.48 -13.07 -13.14
C ILE A 453 -8.43 -13.42 -14.29
N SER A 454 -8.89 -14.67 -14.32
CA SER A 454 -9.72 -15.22 -15.39
C SER A 454 -10.91 -15.98 -14.85
N ARG A 455 -12.07 -15.90 -15.53
CA ARG A 455 -13.27 -16.71 -15.21
C ARG A 455 -13.65 -16.71 -13.73
N SER A 456 -13.35 -15.63 -13.00
CA SER A 456 -13.43 -15.60 -11.53
C SER A 456 -14.41 -14.54 -11.05
N THR A 457 -14.90 -14.73 -9.83
CA THR A 457 -15.87 -13.84 -9.17
C THR A 457 -15.25 -13.21 -7.93
N ILE A 458 -15.19 -11.87 -7.92
CA ILE A 458 -14.73 -11.06 -6.80
C ILE A 458 -15.92 -10.25 -6.29
N ASP A 459 -16.54 -10.71 -5.21
CA ASP A 459 -17.91 -10.30 -4.88
C ASP A 459 -18.16 -10.11 -3.37
N HIS A 460 -19.07 -9.23 -2.98
CA HIS A 460 -19.45 -8.98 -1.59
C HIS A 460 -18.30 -8.59 -0.64
N ASN A 461 -17.17 -8.12 -1.16
CA ASN A 461 -16.04 -7.72 -0.33
C ASN A 461 -16.22 -6.30 0.20
N THR A 462 -15.63 -6.01 1.36
CA THR A 462 -15.72 -4.71 2.04
C THR A 462 -14.34 -4.12 2.29
N ALA A 463 -14.13 -2.84 1.97
CA ALA A 463 -12.92 -2.13 2.39
C ALA A 463 -13.11 -0.62 2.50
N GLU A 464 -12.10 0.14 2.93
CA GLU A 464 -12.12 1.61 2.78
C GLU A 464 -11.83 2.01 1.33
N ARG A 465 -10.93 1.27 0.64
CA ARG A 465 -10.53 1.53 -0.76
C ARG A 465 -10.48 0.27 -1.60
N GLY A 466 -11.14 0.29 -2.75
CA GLY A 466 -11.15 -0.82 -3.70
C GLY A 466 -11.67 -2.09 -3.04
N ALA A 467 -12.94 -2.08 -2.62
CA ALA A 467 -13.46 -3.15 -1.75
C ALA A 467 -13.35 -4.54 -2.39
N GLY A 468 -13.53 -4.65 -3.72
CA GLY A 468 -13.14 -5.84 -4.46
C GLY A 468 -11.62 -5.93 -4.62
N ILE A 469 -11.05 -4.96 -5.33
CA ILE A 469 -9.64 -4.97 -5.74
C ILE A 469 -8.99 -3.61 -5.49
N TYR A 470 -7.85 -3.59 -4.82
CA TYR A 470 -6.92 -2.46 -4.79
C TYR A 470 -5.65 -2.84 -5.56
N THR A 471 -5.19 -1.98 -6.47
CA THR A 471 -3.95 -2.24 -7.21
C THR A 471 -3.06 -1.01 -7.39
N SER A 472 -1.76 -1.25 -7.27
CA SER A 472 -0.67 -0.37 -7.74
C SER A 472 0.20 -1.05 -8.81
N ALA A 473 -0.11 -2.31 -9.12
CA ALA A 473 0.53 -3.12 -10.13
C ALA A 473 -0.33 -3.19 -11.39
N SER A 474 0.23 -3.69 -12.48
CA SER A 474 -0.57 -4.05 -13.66
C SER A 474 -1.38 -5.31 -13.39
N LEU A 475 -2.65 -5.30 -13.80
CA LEU A 475 -3.63 -6.37 -13.59
C LEU A 475 -4.38 -6.61 -14.90
N ASP A 476 -4.36 -7.85 -15.38
CA ASP A 476 -5.23 -8.30 -16.46
C ASP A 476 -6.41 -9.09 -15.88
N LEU A 477 -7.62 -8.60 -16.15
CA LEU A 477 -8.88 -9.20 -15.71
C LEU A 477 -9.70 -9.59 -16.95
N TYR A 478 -9.96 -10.88 -17.15
CA TYR A 478 -10.71 -11.34 -18.31
C TYR A 478 -11.76 -12.42 -18.00
N HIS A 479 -12.87 -12.41 -18.73
CA HIS A 479 -14.01 -13.33 -18.51
C HIS A 479 -14.52 -13.37 -17.05
N SER A 480 -14.36 -12.28 -16.30
CA SER A 480 -14.54 -12.27 -14.83
C SER A 480 -15.59 -11.26 -14.37
N SER A 481 -16.06 -11.42 -13.15
CA SER A 481 -17.07 -10.55 -12.55
C SER A 481 -16.58 -9.92 -11.24
N VAL A 482 -16.75 -8.60 -11.10
CA VAL A 482 -16.47 -7.85 -9.87
C VAL A 482 -17.77 -7.21 -9.39
N GLY A 483 -18.42 -7.86 -8.44
CA GLY A 483 -19.82 -7.62 -8.06
C GLY A 483 -19.97 -7.14 -6.63
N GLU A 484 -21.04 -6.40 -6.30
CA GLU A 484 -21.57 -6.21 -4.92
C GLU A 484 -20.55 -5.85 -3.83
N ASN A 485 -19.42 -5.27 -4.23
CA ASN A 485 -18.37 -4.88 -3.30
C ASN A 485 -18.70 -3.50 -2.73
N THR A 486 -18.45 -3.32 -1.44
CA THR A 486 -18.87 -2.12 -0.71
C THR A 486 -17.69 -1.41 -0.04
N ALA A 487 -17.42 -0.18 -0.46
CA ALA A 487 -16.43 0.67 0.18
C ALA A 487 -17.03 1.47 1.36
N LYS A 488 -16.63 1.16 2.60
CA LYS A 488 -17.13 1.73 3.86
C LYS A 488 -15.98 2.34 4.69
N GLY A 489 -16.25 3.44 5.42
CA GLY A 489 -15.22 4.15 6.22
C GLY A 489 -14.31 5.08 5.41
N GLY A 490 -13.54 5.92 6.12
CA GLY A 490 -12.45 6.79 5.62
C GLY A 490 -12.83 8.00 4.75
N ASN A 491 -11.91 8.98 4.69
CA ASN A 491 -11.87 9.95 3.59
C ASN A 491 -11.22 9.23 2.39
N GLU A 492 -11.99 9.07 1.30
CA GLU A 492 -11.55 8.84 -0.09
C GLU A 492 -11.50 7.38 -0.67
N TYR A 493 -12.47 7.09 -1.58
CA TYR A 493 -12.46 6.34 -2.87
C TYR A 493 -12.74 4.80 -3.05
N GLY A 494 -13.65 4.46 -3.99
CA GLY A 494 -13.67 3.23 -4.84
C GLY A 494 -14.45 2.00 -4.37
N GLY A 495 -15.67 1.77 -4.90
CA GLY A 495 -16.56 0.67 -4.51
C GLY A 495 -16.09 -0.73 -4.94
N ALA A 496 -15.71 -0.92 -6.21
CA ALA A 496 -15.21 -2.22 -6.70
C ALA A 496 -13.69 -2.25 -6.81
N ILE A 497 -13.13 -1.45 -7.71
CA ILE A 497 -11.71 -1.46 -8.06
C ILE A 497 -11.10 -0.08 -7.82
N PHE A 498 -9.94 -0.04 -7.17
CA PHE A 498 -9.14 1.16 -7.01
C PHE A 498 -7.76 0.96 -7.66
N ILE A 499 -7.44 1.79 -8.64
CA ILE A 499 -6.16 1.82 -9.34
C ILE A 499 -5.38 3.03 -8.85
N SER A 500 -4.28 2.80 -8.14
CA SER A 500 -3.37 3.87 -7.69
C SER A 500 -2.24 4.15 -8.67
N ARG A 501 -1.81 3.11 -9.40
CA ARG A 501 -0.71 3.06 -10.38
C ARG A 501 -0.89 1.83 -11.25
N GLY A 502 -0.06 1.70 -12.28
CA GLY A 502 -0.07 0.55 -13.18
C GLY A 502 -1.22 0.60 -14.18
N THR A 503 -1.42 -0.51 -14.91
CA THR A 503 -2.49 -0.65 -15.91
C THR A 503 -3.47 -1.75 -15.48
N LEU A 504 -4.76 -1.42 -15.37
CA LEU A 504 -5.83 -2.40 -15.35
C LEU A 504 -6.31 -2.64 -16.79
N THR A 505 -6.24 -3.87 -17.27
CA THR A 505 -6.86 -4.28 -18.54
C THR A 505 -8.09 -5.13 -18.25
N THR A 506 -9.23 -4.80 -18.87
CA THR A 506 -10.46 -5.61 -18.80
C THR A 506 -10.90 -6.11 -20.17
N ASN A 507 -11.25 -7.38 -20.24
CA ASN A 507 -11.76 -8.04 -21.43
C ASN A 507 -12.86 -9.04 -21.08
N ASN A 508 -14.06 -8.92 -21.66
CA ASN A 508 -15.20 -9.79 -21.34
C ASN A 508 -15.56 -9.79 -19.83
N CYS A 509 -15.52 -8.63 -19.17
CA CYS A 509 -15.74 -8.53 -17.72
C CYS A 509 -17.08 -7.88 -17.37
N THR A 510 -17.61 -8.18 -16.18
CA THR A 510 -18.79 -7.50 -15.64
C THR A 510 -18.50 -6.88 -14.29
N LEU A 511 -18.60 -5.55 -14.17
CA LEU A 511 -18.47 -4.79 -12.94
C LEU A 511 -19.86 -4.30 -12.52
N TYR A 512 -20.44 -4.89 -11.48
CA TYR A 512 -21.86 -4.66 -11.17
C TYR A 512 -22.19 -4.46 -9.70
N ASN A 513 -23.22 -3.66 -9.40
CA ASN A 513 -23.78 -3.49 -8.05
C ASN A 513 -22.75 -3.04 -6.98
N ASN A 514 -21.61 -2.48 -7.37
CA ASN A 514 -20.60 -2.05 -6.41
C ASN A 514 -20.96 -0.67 -5.85
N LYS A 515 -20.66 -0.45 -4.57
CA LYS A 515 -21.15 0.70 -3.82
C LYS A 515 -20.03 1.39 -3.07
N ALA A 516 -19.92 2.71 -3.24
CA ALA A 516 -19.11 3.56 -2.38
C ALA A 516 -20.04 4.29 -1.38
N GLU A 517 -20.07 3.84 -0.12
CA GLU A 517 -21.00 4.30 0.92
C GLU A 517 -20.48 5.46 1.77
N GLY A 518 -21.07 6.64 1.64
CA GLY A 518 -20.77 7.80 2.49
C GLY A 518 -20.71 9.10 1.68
N GLU A 519 -20.79 10.24 2.38
CA GLU A 519 -20.68 11.55 1.75
C GLU A 519 -19.27 11.77 1.18
N GLY A 520 -19.16 12.22 -0.07
CA GLY A 520 -17.87 12.49 -0.72
C GLY A 520 -17.18 11.27 -1.35
N LYS A 521 -17.79 10.08 -1.32
CA LYS A 521 -17.20 8.88 -1.93
C LYS A 521 -17.42 8.82 -3.43
N VAL A 522 -16.44 8.30 -4.17
CA VAL A 522 -16.46 8.32 -5.65
C VAL A 522 -16.15 6.94 -6.25
N GLY A 523 -16.50 6.76 -7.53
CA GLY A 523 -16.15 5.59 -8.34
C GLY A 523 -16.79 4.31 -7.81
N GLY A 524 -18.09 4.13 -8.05
CA GLY A 524 -18.83 2.96 -7.56
C GLY A 524 -18.23 1.68 -8.14
N GLY A 525 -18.00 1.64 -9.45
CA GLY A 525 -17.29 0.56 -10.13
C GLY A 525 -15.79 0.70 -10.00
N VAL A 526 -15.20 1.70 -10.66
CA VAL A 526 -13.75 1.90 -10.74
C VAL A 526 -13.38 3.31 -10.29
N VAL A 527 -12.31 3.40 -9.50
CA VAL A 527 -11.54 4.64 -9.31
C VAL A 527 -10.17 4.44 -9.94
N ASN A 528 -9.78 5.36 -10.82
CA ASN A 528 -8.42 5.45 -11.34
C ASN A 528 -7.75 6.75 -10.88
N MET A 529 -6.71 6.62 -10.07
CA MET A 529 -5.92 7.71 -9.51
C MET A 529 -4.47 7.66 -9.98
N GLY A 530 -4.19 8.11 -11.20
CA GLY A 530 -2.82 8.17 -11.72
C GLY A 530 -2.30 6.89 -12.40
N GLY A 531 -3.15 5.88 -12.60
CA GLY A 531 -2.86 4.72 -13.45
C GLY A 531 -3.57 4.78 -14.80
N THR A 532 -3.63 3.64 -15.48
CA THR A 532 -4.36 3.46 -16.74
C THR A 532 -5.43 2.40 -16.58
N PHE A 533 -6.66 2.69 -17.01
CA PHE A 533 -7.72 1.71 -17.14
C PHE A 533 -8.01 1.46 -18.62
N LYS A 534 -7.64 0.28 -19.12
CA LYS A 534 -7.89 -0.15 -20.50
C LYS A 534 -9.05 -1.14 -20.56
N ILE A 535 -10.02 -0.89 -21.42
CA ILE A 535 -11.13 -1.79 -21.72
C ILE A 535 -10.98 -2.24 -23.17
N THR A 536 -10.72 -3.53 -23.40
CA THR A 536 -10.40 -4.07 -24.74
C THR A 536 -11.54 -4.82 -25.41
N ASP A 537 -12.48 -5.38 -24.67
CA ASP A 537 -13.69 -5.93 -25.30
C ASP A 537 -14.76 -6.29 -24.26
N ASN A 538 -16.00 -6.37 -24.75
CA ASN A 538 -17.22 -6.88 -24.14
C ASN A 538 -17.32 -6.70 -22.61
N THR A 539 -16.91 -5.53 -22.11
CA THR A 539 -16.93 -5.23 -20.68
C THR A 539 -18.18 -4.43 -20.35
N THR A 540 -18.92 -4.90 -19.34
CA THR A 540 -20.13 -4.27 -18.84
C THR A 540 -19.90 -3.64 -17.46
N ILE A 541 -20.22 -2.36 -17.30
CA ILE A 541 -20.17 -1.64 -16.02
C ILE A 541 -21.59 -1.16 -15.70
N THR A 542 -22.26 -1.78 -14.71
CA THR A 542 -23.68 -1.53 -14.47
C THR A 542 -24.09 -1.46 -13.00
N ASN A 543 -25.13 -0.69 -12.68
CA ASN A 543 -25.72 -0.62 -11.33
C ASN A 543 -24.74 -0.23 -10.20
N ASN A 544 -23.61 0.38 -10.55
CA ASN A 544 -22.64 0.81 -9.55
C ASN A 544 -23.05 2.19 -9.00
N THR A 545 -22.81 2.42 -7.70
CA THR A 545 -23.31 3.60 -6.98
C THR A 545 -22.20 4.31 -6.20
N ALA A 546 -22.06 5.62 -6.36
CA ALA A 546 -21.14 6.47 -5.59
C ALA A 546 -21.67 7.92 -5.50
N SER A 547 -21.06 8.84 -4.76
CA SER A 547 -21.45 10.27 -4.83
C SER A 547 -21.05 10.94 -6.16
N LYS A 548 -19.90 10.54 -6.74
CA LYS A 548 -19.44 10.96 -8.08
C LYS A 548 -18.92 9.75 -8.86
N GLY A 549 -19.17 9.71 -10.17
CA GLY A 549 -18.71 8.62 -11.04
C GLY A 549 -19.27 7.27 -10.63
N GLY A 550 -20.58 7.07 -10.80
CA GLY A 550 -21.23 5.81 -10.39
C GLY A 550 -20.54 4.60 -10.98
N GLY A 551 -20.18 4.65 -12.27
CA GLY A 551 -19.40 3.63 -12.95
C GLY A 551 -17.91 3.81 -12.73
N ILE A 552 -17.34 4.91 -13.25
CA ILE A 552 -15.91 5.21 -13.26
C ILE A 552 -15.68 6.63 -12.72
N TYR A 553 -14.64 6.78 -11.90
CA TYR A 553 -14.10 8.07 -11.50
C TYR A 553 -12.60 8.15 -11.86
N LEU A 554 -12.20 9.24 -12.50
CA LEU A 554 -10.82 9.51 -12.94
C LEU A 554 -10.25 10.73 -12.22
N TYR A 555 -9.06 10.56 -11.63
CA TYR A 555 -8.24 11.62 -11.07
C TYR A 555 -6.79 11.42 -11.51
N GLU A 556 -6.30 12.28 -12.41
CA GLU A 556 -4.94 12.22 -12.96
C GLU A 556 -4.57 10.89 -13.66
N GLY A 557 -5.55 10.01 -13.94
CA GLY A 557 -5.36 8.73 -14.62
C GLY A 557 -6.09 8.65 -15.96
N ASP A 558 -5.68 7.71 -16.79
CA ASP A 558 -6.14 7.55 -18.17
C ASP A 558 -7.20 6.44 -18.31
N LEU A 559 -8.17 6.63 -19.19
CA LEU A 559 -9.16 5.64 -19.60
C LEU A 559 -9.00 5.34 -21.09
N ILE A 560 -8.76 4.09 -21.46
CA ILE A 560 -8.65 3.66 -22.86
C ILE A 560 -9.82 2.74 -23.19
N LEU A 561 -10.60 3.12 -24.19
CA LEU A 561 -11.77 2.39 -24.69
C LEU A 561 -11.45 1.82 -26.08
N ASP A 562 -11.27 0.51 -26.18
CA ASP A 562 -10.73 -0.19 -27.35
C ASP A 562 -11.51 -1.50 -27.59
N GLY A 563 -12.83 -1.43 -27.85
CA GLY A 563 -13.65 -2.64 -28.05
C GLY A 563 -15.15 -2.42 -27.85
N LYS A 564 -15.94 -3.51 -27.71
CA LYS A 564 -17.36 -3.42 -27.33
C LYS A 564 -17.50 -3.10 -25.83
N ILE A 565 -18.23 -2.04 -25.48
CA ILE A 565 -18.33 -1.58 -24.08
C ILE A 565 -19.77 -1.21 -23.74
N SER A 566 -20.25 -1.65 -22.58
CA SER A 566 -21.60 -1.35 -22.09
C SER A 566 -21.53 -0.67 -20.73
N MET A 567 -21.97 0.59 -20.62
CA MET A 567 -22.06 1.29 -19.32
C MET A 567 -23.46 1.85 -19.11
N TYR A 568 -24.20 1.34 -18.13
CA TYR A 568 -25.59 1.76 -17.90
C TYR A 568 -26.03 1.58 -16.45
N SER A 569 -27.10 2.28 -16.06
CA SER A 569 -27.70 2.19 -14.71
C SER A 569 -26.73 2.47 -13.55
N ASN A 570 -25.58 3.08 -13.81
CA ASN A 570 -24.68 3.53 -12.76
C ASN A 570 -25.22 4.85 -12.19
N THR A 571 -25.32 4.95 -10.87
CA THR A 571 -26.02 6.06 -10.21
C THR A 571 -25.10 6.87 -9.32
N THR A 572 -25.40 8.17 -9.24
CA THR A 572 -24.77 9.08 -8.27
C THR A 572 -25.71 9.34 -7.09
N ALA A 573 -25.21 9.26 -5.84
CA ALA A 573 -26.02 9.38 -4.62
C ALA A 573 -26.57 10.80 -4.36
N GLN A 574 -26.08 11.83 -5.05
CA GLN A 574 -26.66 13.18 -4.99
C GLN A 574 -27.84 13.30 -5.97
N SER A 575 -29.03 13.52 -5.41
CA SER A 575 -30.29 13.78 -6.11
C SER A 575 -30.15 14.99 -7.03
N GLY A 576 -30.13 14.75 -8.34
CA GLY A 576 -30.12 15.79 -9.39
C GLY A 576 -29.00 15.66 -10.44
N GLY A 577 -28.04 14.74 -10.28
CA GLY A 577 -26.97 14.51 -11.26
C GLY A 577 -27.36 13.55 -12.37
N SER A 578 -27.43 14.04 -13.61
CA SER A 578 -27.60 13.29 -14.85
C SER A 578 -26.57 12.17 -15.04
N ASN A 579 -27.02 10.90 -15.14
CA ASN A 579 -26.42 9.73 -15.84
C ASN A 579 -24.88 9.65 -16.03
N ALA A 580 -24.05 10.10 -15.09
CA ALA A 580 -22.60 10.13 -15.28
C ALA A 580 -21.98 8.74 -15.01
N ASN A 581 -21.94 7.91 -16.06
CA ASN A 581 -21.21 6.64 -16.06
C ASN A 581 -19.72 6.89 -15.75
N VAL A 582 -19.15 7.97 -16.30
CA VAL A 582 -17.76 8.39 -16.08
C VAL A 582 -17.71 9.81 -15.51
N TYR A 583 -16.88 10.02 -14.49
CA TYR A 583 -16.60 11.35 -13.93
C TYR A 583 -15.10 11.63 -13.97
N ILE A 584 -14.70 12.77 -14.52
CA ILE A 584 -13.30 13.20 -14.62
C ILE A 584 -13.10 14.42 -13.71
N GLU A 585 -12.41 14.24 -12.58
CA GLU A 585 -12.15 15.32 -11.63
C GLU A 585 -10.92 16.15 -12.03
N ARG A 586 -9.87 15.46 -12.48
CA ARG A 586 -8.58 16.04 -12.88
C ARG A 586 -7.91 15.14 -13.90
N SER A 587 -7.13 15.71 -14.83
CA SER A 587 -6.28 14.98 -15.76
C SER A 587 -4.85 15.51 -15.72
N ARG A 588 -3.85 14.66 -15.97
CA ARG A 588 -2.47 15.06 -16.29
C ARG A 588 -2.21 15.12 -17.80
N TYR A 589 -2.99 14.36 -18.58
CA TYR A 589 -2.82 14.15 -20.03
C TYR A 589 -4.19 14.07 -20.72
N THR A 590 -4.36 13.22 -21.73
CA THR A 590 -5.64 12.91 -22.39
C THR A 590 -6.41 11.88 -21.55
N PRO A 591 -7.35 12.29 -20.69
CA PRO A 591 -7.92 11.40 -19.66
C PRO A 591 -8.77 10.27 -20.23
N MET A 592 -9.16 10.37 -21.50
CA MET A 592 -9.94 9.36 -22.19
C MET A 592 -9.50 9.23 -23.64
N ILE A 593 -9.15 8.03 -24.07
CA ILE A 593 -8.71 7.68 -25.42
C ILE A 593 -9.70 6.64 -25.96
N ILE A 594 -10.29 6.92 -27.13
CA ILE A 594 -11.17 6.00 -27.84
C ILE A 594 -10.42 5.49 -29.07
N ILE A 595 -10.28 4.17 -29.20
CA ILE A 595 -9.65 3.54 -30.36
C ILE A 595 -10.76 3.20 -31.36
N GLY A 596 -11.04 4.14 -32.26
CA GLY A 596 -12.25 4.20 -33.09
C GLY A 596 -12.52 3.00 -33.99
N ASP A 597 -11.50 2.25 -34.43
CA ASP A 597 -11.68 1.08 -35.31
C ASP A 597 -12.34 -0.11 -34.60
N ASN A 598 -12.15 -0.23 -33.28
CA ASN A 598 -12.66 -1.35 -32.48
C ASN A 598 -13.82 -0.98 -31.55
N PHE A 599 -14.10 0.32 -31.36
CA PHE A 599 -15.07 0.78 -30.37
C PHE A 599 -16.54 0.61 -30.80
N SER A 600 -17.37 0.06 -29.92
CA SER A 600 -18.83 0.12 -30.02
C SER A 600 -19.51 0.13 -28.65
N THR A 601 -20.69 0.74 -28.54
CA THR A 601 -21.50 0.69 -27.31
C THR A 601 -23.00 0.56 -27.61
N GLU A 602 -23.73 -0.19 -26.78
CA GLU A 602 -25.18 -0.38 -26.94
C GLU A 602 -26.01 0.83 -26.47
N LYS A 603 -25.48 1.62 -25.53
CA LYS A 603 -26.10 2.83 -25.00
C LYS A 603 -25.08 3.94 -24.91
N PRO A 604 -25.47 5.22 -25.12
CA PRO A 604 -24.53 6.32 -24.98
C PRO A 604 -23.83 6.32 -23.61
N ILE A 605 -22.50 6.49 -23.63
CA ILE A 605 -21.71 6.58 -22.39
C ILE A 605 -21.68 8.04 -21.96
N GLY A 606 -22.37 8.33 -20.86
CA GLY A 606 -22.32 9.63 -20.19
C GLY A 606 -21.01 9.91 -19.47
N VAL A 607 -20.34 10.98 -19.87
CA VAL A 607 -19.09 11.47 -19.26
C VAL A 607 -19.35 12.86 -18.68
N SER A 608 -18.91 13.09 -17.45
CA SER A 608 -19.01 14.39 -16.76
C SER A 608 -17.66 14.81 -16.19
N THR A 609 -17.48 16.11 -15.96
CA THR A 609 -16.21 16.70 -15.50
C THR A 609 -16.41 17.62 -14.29
N SER A 610 -15.34 17.94 -13.56
CA SER A 610 -15.39 18.94 -12.47
C SER A 610 -15.54 20.37 -13.01
N LYS A 611 -16.24 21.24 -12.28
CA LYS A 611 -16.46 22.65 -12.66
C LYS A 611 -15.16 23.45 -12.81
N SER A 612 -14.10 23.06 -12.10
CA SER A 612 -12.78 23.71 -12.22
C SER A 612 -12.04 23.37 -13.51
N LEU A 613 -12.50 22.39 -14.28
CA LEU A 613 -11.92 22.00 -15.57
C LEU A 613 -12.56 22.73 -16.77
N LEU A 614 -13.68 23.41 -16.58
CA LEU A 614 -14.43 24.08 -17.64
C LEU A 614 -14.76 25.51 -17.22
N CYS A 615 -14.22 26.50 -17.94
CA CYS A 615 -14.72 27.87 -17.85
C CYS A 615 -16.10 27.95 -18.52
N ASN A 616 -17.13 27.52 -17.78
CA ASN A 616 -18.58 27.73 -17.96
C ASN A 616 -19.20 27.48 -19.34
N TYR A 617 -19.36 26.19 -19.65
CA TYR A 617 -20.44 25.73 -20.52
C TYR A 617 -21.41 24.81 -19.75
N THR A 618 -22.70 24.88 -20.10
CA THR A 618 -23.66 23.80 -19.84
C THR A 618 -24.06 23.20 -21.18
N PRO A 619 -23.92 21.87 -21.38
CA PRO A 619 -23.99 20.84 -20.33
C PRO A 619 -22.64 20.24 -19.93
N ASN A 620 -22.50 19.92 -18.63
CA ASN A 620 -21.37 19.19 -18.03
C ASN A 620 -21.36 17.68 -18.39
N TYR A 621 -21.83 17.33 -19.59
CA TYR A 621 -22.17 15.97 -19.97
C TYR A 621 -21.89 15.69 -21.45
N ILE A 622 -20.99 14.76 -21.73
CA ILE A 622 -20.69 14.28 -23.09
C ILE A 622 -21.30 12.88 -23.22
N ASN A 623 -22.04 12.64 -24.29
CA ASN A 623 -22.47 11.30 -24.65
C ASN A 623 -21.52 10.73 -25.71
N ILE A 624 -20.82 9.64 -25.40
CA ILE A 624 -20.15 8.86 -26.44
C ILE A 624 -21.19 7.97 -27.11
N THR A 625 -21.47 8.20 -28.38
CA THR A 625 -22.46 7.44 -29.16
C THR A 625 -21.99 6.01 -29.44
N ALA A 626 -22.89 5.19 -29.97
CA ALA A 626 -22.63 3.81 -30.38
C ALA A 626 -21.44 3.65 -31.36
N ASN A 627 -21.10 4.69 -32.13
CA ASN A 627 -20.02 4.67 -33.12
C ASN A 627 -18.71 5.31 -32.64
N GLY A 628 -18.63 5.69 -31.37
CA GLY A 628 -17.45 6.36 -30.80
C GLY A 628 -17.35 7.85 -31.11
N THR A 629 -18.39 8.44 -31.71
CA THR A 629 -18.48 9.90 -31.85
C THR A 629 -19.00 10.50 -30.55
N ALA A 630 -18.42 11.61 -30.10
CA ALA A 630 -18.99 12.38 -29.00
C ALA A 630 -20.20 13.17 -29.53
N ASP A 631 -21.40 12.81 -29.10
CA ASP A 631 -22.58 13.67 -29.20
C ASP A 631 -22.47 14.70 -28.07
N VAL A 632 -21.70 15.74 -28.37
CA VAL A 632 -21.68 16.98 -27.59
C VAL A 632 -22.97 17.71 -27.94
N SER A 633 -23.93 17.72 -27.03
CA SER A 633 -24.89 18.82 -26.96
C SER A 633 -24.10 20.13 -27.08
N GLU A 634 -24.55 21.05 -27.94
CA GLU A 634 -23.89 22.20 -28.62
C GLU A 634 -22.96 23.15 -27.81
N SER A 635 -22.51 22.78 -26.62
CA SER A 635 -21.90 23.65 -25.64
C SER A 635 -20.84 22.92 -24.80
N PHE A 636 -19.70 22.56 -25.40
CA PHE A 636 -18.52 22.07 -24.66
C PHE A 636 -17.22 22.64 -25.24
N VAL A 637 -16.44 23.37 -24.43
CA VAL A 637 -15.15 23.99 -24.80
C VAL A 637 -14.17 23.90 -23.62
N SER A 638 -12.90 23.61 -23.89
CA SER A 638 -11.79 24.21 -23.13
C SER A 638 -10.67 24.65 -24.07
N GLU A 639 -10.18 25.89 -23.90
CA GLU A 639 -8.87 26.34 -24.38
C GLU A 639 -8.15 27.08 -23.25
N ALA A 640 -7.25 26.34 -22.59
CA ALA A 640 -5.93 26.75 -22.09
C ALA A 640 -5.39 25.61 -21.21
N ASP A 641 -4.34 24.95 -21.68
CA ASP A 641 -3.45 24.03 -20.94
C ASP A 641 -3.96 22.68 -20.39
N ASN A 642 -5.07 22.11 -20.86
CA ASN A 642 -5.40 20.68 -20.62
C ASN A 642 -6.23 20.07 -21.76
N GLN A 643 -5.62 19.16 -22.53
CA GLN A 643 -6.16 18.55 -23.75
C GLN A 643 -7.14 17.39 -23.47
N TYR A 644 -8.41 17.55 -23.85
CA TYR A 644 -9.41 16.48 -23.87
C TYR A 644 -9.67 16.08 -25.33
N ILE A 645 -9.06 15.00 -25.81
CA ILE A 645 -9.15 14.55 -27.20
C ILE A 645 -9.76 13.14 -27.22
N ALA A 646 -10.99 13.02 -27.72
CA ALA A 646 -11.49 11.76 -28.25
C ALA A 646 -11.09 11.70 -29.74
N TYR A 647 -10.41 10.64 -30.18
CA TYR A 647 -10.09 10.40 -31.58
C TYR A 647 -11.24 9.63 -32.24
N ASP A 648 -11.69 10.07 -33.41
CA ASP A 648 -12.67 9.34 -34.22
C ASP A 648 -12.00 8.32 -35.16
N LYS A 649 -12.81 7.63 -35.97
CA LYS A 649 -12.41 6.58 -36.93
C LYS A 649 -11.45 7.03 -38.04
N THR A 650 -11.07 8.32 -38.09
CA THR A 650 -10.23 8.88 -39.16
C THR A 650 -8.93 9.53 -38.66
N ASN A 651 -8.62 9.42 -37.36
CA ASN A 651 -7.50 10.12 -36.74
C ASN A 651 -7.58 11.66 -36.90
N GLN A 652 -8.75 12.22 -37.20
CA GLN A 652 -8.93 13.67 -37.21
C GLN A 652 -9.21 14.17 -35.80
N THR A 653 -8.44 15.17 -35.37
CA THR A 653 -8.79 16.02 -34.23
C THR A 653 -10.11 16.72 -34.55
N VAL A 654 -11.15 16.45 -33.76
CA VAL A 654 -12.39 17.23 -33.83
C VAL A 654 -12.09 18.62 -33.28
N GLN A 655 -11.81 19.57 -34.19
CA GLN A 655 -11.63 20.98 -33.88
C GLN A 655 -12.98 21.62 -33.58
N LEU A 656 -13.27 21.87 -32.31
CA LEU A 656 -14.47 22.58 -31.86
C LEU A 656 -14.15 24.07 -31.74
N LYS A 657 -14.92 24.93 -32.42
CA LYS A 657 -14.83 26.39 -32.26
C LYS A 657 -15.63 26.83 -31.03
N ALA A 658 -15.01 27.59 -30.15
CA ALA A 658 -15.64 28.20 -28.99
C ALA A 658 -16.31 29.53 -29.32
N GLU A 659 -17.47 29.82 -28.71
CA GLU A 659 -18.02 31.18 -28.61
C GLU A 659 -18.09 31.61 -27.12
N HIS A 660 -17.95 32.89 -26.81
CA HIS A 660 -17.98 33.38 -25.42
C HIS A 660 -19.33 34.06 -25.12
N PHE A 661 -20.09 33.51 -24.18
CA PHE A 661 -21.50 33.89 -23.97
C PHE A 661 -21.74 34.91 -22.83
N ASN A 662 -20.82 35.04 -21.87
CA ASN A 662 -20.91 35.98 -20.73
C ASN A 662 -19.80 37.03 -20.77
N LEU A 663 -19.77 37.76 -21.88
CA LEU A 663 -18.88 38.88 -22.08
C LEU A 663 -19.54 40.16 -21.56
N GLU A 664 -19.00 40.72 -20.49
CA GLU A 664 -19.36 42.06 -20.06
C GLU A 664 -18.62 43.07 -20.94
N LYS A 665 -19.39 43.91 -21.63
CA LYS A 665 -18.83 45.01 -22.38
C LYS A 665 -18.28 46.04 -21.41
N ILE A 666 -16.97 46.28 -21.46
CA ILE A 666 -16.32 47.35 -20.74
C ILE A 666 -16.13 48.51 -21.72
N GLU A 667 -16.88 49.58 -21.45
CA GLU A 667 -16.85 50.79 -22.28
C GLU A 667 -15.47 51.43 -22.27
N GLU A 668 -15.14 52.11 -23.37
CA GLU A 668 -13.91 52.89 -23.48
C GLU A 668 -13.84 53.95 -22.38
N VAL A 669 -12.75 53.94 -21.60
CA VAL A 669 -12.43 55.03 -20.68
C VAL A 669 -11.24 55.77 -21.26
N LYS A 670 -11.44 57.05 -21.61
CA LYS A 670 -10.36 57.89 -22.13
C LYS A 670 -9.30 58.11 -21.05
N ALA A 671 -8.04 57.98 -21.43
CA ALA A 671 -6.91 58.31 -20.55
C ALA A 671 -6.96 59.80 -20.16
N THR A 672 -6.60 60.09 -18.91
CA THR A 672 -6.42 61.47 -18.42
C THR A 672 -4.94 61.75 -18.23
N CYS A 673 -4.58 62.94 -17.73
CA CYS A 673 -3.17 63.26 -17.46
C CYS A 673 -2.52 62.31 -16.43
N THR A 674 -3.31 61.77 -15.50
CA THR A 674 -2.81 61.00 -14.35
C THR A 674 -3.36 59.57 -14.28
N ALA A 675 -4.52 59.30 -14.87
CA ALA A 675 -5.10 57.96 -14.90
C ALA A 675 -4.99 57.34 -16.30
N LYS A 676 -4.60 56.06 -16.34
CA LYS A 676 -4.67 55.26 -17.57
C LYS A 676 -6.12 55.09 -17.99
N GLY A 677 -6.34 55.06 -19.30
CA GLY A 677 -7.61 54.69 -19.91
C GLY A 677 -7.59 53.25 -20.41
N ASN A 678 -8.67 52.84 -21.07
CA ASN A 678 -8.76 51.59 -21.81
C ASN A 678 -9.54 51.81 -23.11
N LYS A 679 -9.19 51.04 -24.14
CA LYS A 679 -10.05 50.83 -25.32
C LYS A 679 -11.32 50.09 -24.88
N GLU A 680 -12.39 50.18 -25.67
CA GLU A 680 -13.54 49.28 -25.52
C GLU A 680 -13.07 47.83 -25.65
N TYR A 681 -13.51 46.97 -24.73
CA TYR A 681 -13.20 45.54 -24.75
C TYR A 681 -14.30 44.77 -24.05
N TRP A 682 -14.30 43.45 -24.25
CA TRP A 682 -15.19 42.55 -23.55
C TRP A 682 -14.41 41.75 -22.52
N HIS A 683 -14.88 41.79 -21.29
CA HIS A 683 -14.31 41.03 -20.19
C HIS A 683 -15.17 39.81 -19.94
N CYS A 684 -14.56 38.63 -20.04
CA CYS A 684 -15.24 37.42 -19.60
C CYS A 684 -15.14 37.34 -18.08
N THR A 685 -16.24 37.61 -17.37
CA THR A 685 -16.30 37.54 -15.89
C THR A 685 -16.05 36.15 -15.32
N GLN A 686 -15.89 35.13 -16.18
CA GLN A 686 -15.72 33.74 -15.79
C GLN A 686 -14.27 33.26 -15.90
N CYS A 687 -13.56 33.59 -16.98
CA CYS A 687 -12.16 33.21 -17.18
C CYS A 687 -11.16 34.37 -17.01
N ASN A 688 -11.66 35.58 -16.72
CA ASN A 688 -10.90 36.83 -16.57
C ASN A 688 -10.07 37.27 -17.79
N LYS A 689 -10.25 36.63 -18.94
CA LYS A 689 -9.65 37.03 -20.21
C LYS A 689 -10.38 38.23 -20.83
N CYS A 690 -9.67 38.98 -21.67
CA CYS A 690 -10.17 40.16 -22.36
C CYS A 690 -10.27 39.89 -23.87
N PHE A 691 -11.26 40.47 -24.55
CA PHE A 691 -11.53 40.26 -25.97
C PHE A 691 -11.81 41.57 -26.69
N GLU A 692 -11.45 41.67 -27.97
CA GLU A 692 -11.71 42.84 -28.82
C GLU A 692 -13.09 42.79 -29.49
N ASP A 693 -13.84 41.69 -29.33
CA ASP A 693 -15.14 41.47 -29.92
C ASP A 693 -16.18 40.90 -28.94
N GLY A 694 -17.45 41.20 -29.20
CA GLY A 694 -18.57 40.82 -28.34
C GLY A 694 -18.99 39.35 -28.42
N ASP A 695 -18.38 38.57 -29.32
CA ASP A 695 -18.54 37.12 -29.44
C ASP A 695 -17.32 36.32 -28.93
N GLY A 696 -16.25 37.02 -28.53
CA GLY A 696 -15.06 36.46 -27.87
C GLY A 696 -14.19 35.60 -28.76
N LYS A 697 -14.04 35.98 -30.02
CA LYS A 697 -13.19 35.28 -30.99
C LYS A 697 -11.79 35.90 -31.11
N LYS A 698 -11.60 37.13 -30.61
CA LYS A 698 -10.31 37.84 -30.65
C LYS A 698 -9.81 38.15 -29.24
N GLU A 699 -9.11 37.18 -28.64
CA GLU A 699 -8.46 37.36 -27.34
C GLU A 699 -7.41 38.49 -27.41
N THR A 700 -7.36 39.30 -26.35
CA THR A 700 -6.40 40.38 -26.17
C THR A 700 -5.94 40.41 -24.71
N THR A 701 -4.94 41.24 -24.41
CA THR A 701 -4.38 41.33 -23.06
C THR A 701 -4.74 42.67 -22.43
N ILE A 702 -4.77 42.73 -21.10
CA ILE A 702 -4.94 44.00 -20.35
C ILE A 702 -3.93 45.04 -20.85
N GLN A 703 -2.70 44.63 -21.18
CA GLN A 703 -1.67 45.52 -21.70
C GLN A 703 -2.04 46.11 -23.09
N ASN A 704 -2.64 45.32 -23.98
CA ASN A 704 -2.99 45.77 -25.34
C ASN A 704 -4.22 46.70 -25.38
N ILE A 705 -5.13 46.56 -24.42
CA ILE A 705 -6.32 47.41 -24.28
C ILE A 705 -6.08 48.63 -23.39
N THR A 706 -5.04 48.61 -22.55
CA THR A 706 -4.67 49.76 -21.71
C THR A 706 -4.17 50.89 -22.59
N VAL A 707 -4.72 52.09 -22.37
CA VAL A 707 -4.23 53.34 -22.95
C VAL A 707 -3.47 54.07 -21.85
N ASP A 708 -2.17 54.25 -22.01
CA ASP A 708 -1.37 54.93 -20.98
C ASP A 708 -1.87 56.35 -20.73
N ALA A 709 -1.64 56.84 -19.51
CA ALA A 709 -1.99 58.20 -19.12
C ALA A 709 -1.33 59.19 -20.10
N LEU A 710 -2.06 60.24 -20.50
CA LEU A 710 -1.63 61.19 -21.52
C LEU A 710 -0.41 62.03 -21.12
N GLY A 711 -0.05 61.98 -19.83
CA GLY A 711 0.88 62.90 -19.21
C GLY A 711 0.35 64.32 -19.19
N HIS A 712 1.08 65.19 -18.49
CA HIS A 712 0.76 66.61 -18.45
C HIS A 712 1.36 67.33 -19.66
N ASP A 713 0.54 68.19 -20.25
CA ASP A 713 0.87 69.06 -21.38
C ASP A 713 0.91 70.49 -20.85
N TRP A 714 2.09 70.88 -20.39
CA TRP A 714 2.28 72.08 -19.61
C TRP A 714 2.25 73.32 -20.49
N ASP A 715 1.43 74.31 -20.12
CA ASP A 715 1.38 75.60 -20.79
C ASP A 715 2.54 76.49 -20.34
N GLU A 716 3.73 76.20 -20.87
CA GLU A 716 4.94 76.91 -20.47
C GLU A 716 4.97 78.38 -20.93
N GLU A 717 4.11 78.75 -21.88
CA GLU A 717 3.97 80.12 -22.41
C GLU A 717 3.08 81.02 -21.53
N ASN A 718 2.05 80.47 -20.89
CA ASN A 718 1.08 81.22 -20.08
C ASN A 718 1.24 81.02 -18.56
N GLY A 719 2.44 80.67 -18.10
CA GLY A 719 2.74 80.50 -16.67
C GLY A 719 2.75 81.81 -15.90
N ASN A 720 2.30 81.78 -14.64
CA ASN A 720 2.38 82.93 -13.74
C ASN A 720 3.77 82.96 -13.08
N VAL A 721 4.51 84.06 -13.23
CA VAL A 721 5.82 84.23 -12.58
C VAL A 721 5.62 84.37 -11.07
N THR A 722 6.09 83.40 -10.30
CA THR A 722 5.99 83.39 -8.83
C THR A 722 7.24 83.93 -8.17
N LYS A 723 8.38 83.90 -8.87
CA LYS A 723 9.62 84.58 -8.50
C LYS A 723 10.26 85.19 -9.74
N GLU A 724 10.41 86.50 -9.78
CA GLU A 724 11.06 87.18 -10.91
C GLU A 724 12.55 86.81 -10.99
N PRO A 725 13.11 86.55 -12.19
CA PRO A 725 14.55 86.37 -12.36
C PRO A 725 15.30 87.68 -12.11
N SER A 726 16.52 87.58 -11.58
CA SER A 726 17.45 88.70 -11.48
C SER A 726 18.72 88.40 -12.28
N CYS A 727 19.64 89.36 -12.38
CA CYS A 727 20.92 89.11 -13.04
C CYS A 727 21.93 88.33 -12.16
N THR A 728 21.47 87.77 -11.03
CA THR A 728 22.27 86.90 -10.14
C THR A 728 21.54 85.63 -9.70
N GLU A 729 20.22 85.54 -9.88
CA GLU A 729 19.40 84.38 -9.52
C GLU A 729 18.35 84.08 -10.59
N LYS A 730 18.08 82.78 -10.84
CA LYS A 730 16.99 82.33 -11.69
C LYS A 730 15.62 82.66 -11.10
N GLY A 731 14.65 82.93 -11.97
CA GLY A 731 13.24 83.12 -11.62
C GLY A 731 12.48 81.79 -11.59
N ILE A 732 11.22 81.81 -11.16
CA ILE A 732 10.32 80.66 -11.12
C ILE A 732 8.97 81.08 -11.71
N LYS A 733 8.46 80.30 -12.65
CA LYS A 733 7.08 80.41 -13.15
C LYS A 733 6.28 79.16 -12.80
N SER A 734 5.07 79.36 -12.30
CA SER A 734 4.07 78.30 -12.13
C SER A 734 3.26 78.15 -13.42
N VAL A 735 3.36 76.99 -14.04
CA VAL A 735 2.68 76.67 -15.30
C VAL A 735 1.56 75.67 -15.05
N SER A 736 0.43 75.85 -15.74
CA SER A 736 -0.71 74.94 -15.63
C SER A 736 -0.77 73.99 -16.82
N CYS A 737 -1.17 72.74 -16.60
CA CYS A 737 -1.40 71.78 -17.66
C CYS A 737 -2.62 72.21 -18.48
N LYS A 738 -2.48 72.32 -19.80
CA LYS A 738 -3.55 72.69 -20.74
C LYS A 738 -4.75 71.74 -20.65
N ARG A 739 -4.50 70.48 -20.27
CA ARG A 739 -5.48 69.40 -20.23
C ARG A 739 -6.20 69.29 -18.89
N CYS A 740 -5.47 69.17 -17.77
CA CYS A 740 -6.07 68.90 -16.45
C CYS A 740 -6.03 70.08 -15.46
N ARG A 741 -5.42 71.21 -15.84
CA ARG A 741 -5.28 72.42 -15.00
C ARG A 741 -4.48 72.27 -13.71
N GLU A 742 -3.89 71.10 -13.41
CA GLU A 742 -2.85 71.00 -12.39
C GLU A 742 -1.70 71.95 -12.70
N THR A 743 -0.94 72.35 -11.68
CA THR A 743 0.16 73.31 -11.78
C THR A 743 1.50 72.68 -11.36
N LYS A 744 2.58 73.09 -12.02
CA LYS A 744 3.97 72.80 -11.59
C LYS A 744 4.81 74.06 -11.67
N GLU A 745 5.90 74.11 -10.92
CA GLU A 745 6.88 75.19 -11.02
C GLU A 745 8.00 74.80 -11.99
N ILE A 746 8.41 75.74 -12.84
CA ILE A 746 9.58 75.62 -13.72
C ILE A 746 10.46 76.86 -13.60
N GLU A 747 11.78 76.67 -13.74
CA GLU A 747 12.76 77.73 -13.61
C GLU A 747 12.77 78.65 -14.85
N ILE A 748 13.00 79.94 -14.62
CA ILE A 748 13.21 80.98 -15.65
C ILE A 748 14.68 81.39 -15.58
N GLU A 749 15.34 81.47 -16.73
CA GLU A 749 16.74 81.88 -16.79
C GLU A 749 16.96 83.31 -16.26
N MET A 750 18.16 83.54 -15.74
CA MET A 750 18.57 84.83 -15.16
C MET A 750 18.54 85.96 -16.20
N LEU A 751 18.31 87.20 -15.74
CA LEU A 751 18.34 88.38 -16.61
C LEU A 751 19.78 88.73 -17.01
N GLU A 752 19.98 89.22 -18.22
CA GLU A 752 21.29 89.72 -18.64
C GLU A 752 21.69 90.99 -17.86
N HIS A 753 22.99 91.25 -17.74
CA HIS A 753 23.49 92.46 -17.08
C HIS A 753 23.19 93.72 -17.90
N THR A 754 22.53 94.70 -17.30
CA THR A 754 22.26 96.01 -17.92
C THR A 754 23.52 96.89 -17.90
N LYS A 755 24.20 96.98 -19.03
CA LYS A 755 25.45 97.73 -19.19
C LYS A 755 25.23 99.25 -19.13
N VAL A 756 25.86 99.90 -18.15
CA VAL A 756 26.06 101.36 -18.09
C VAL A 756 27.52 101.68 -18.39
N VAL A 757 27.72 102.70 -19.22
CA VAL A 757 29.02 103.13 -19.71
C VAL A 757 29.69 104.08 -18.71
N ASP A 758 30.92 103.76 -18.35
CA ASP A 758 31.81 104.65 -17.60
C ASP A 758 32.58 105.51 -18.62
N PRO A 759 32.29 106.81 -18.75
CA PRO A 759 32.76 107.62 -19.87
C PRO A 759 34.28 107.75 -19.89
N ALA A 760 34.85 107.82 -21.10
CA ALA A 760 36.26 108.12 -21.31
C ALA A 760 36.58 109.54 -20.83
N VAL A 761 37.75 109.70 -20.20
CA VAL A 761 38.30 111.00 -19.83
C VAL A 761 39.47 111.27 -20.78
N GLU A 762 39.41 112.33 -21.58
CA GLU A 762 40.49 112.63 -22.52
C GLU A 762 41.77 113.09 -21.81
N ALA A 763 42.91 112.65 -22.34
CA ALA A 763 44.21 113.15 -21.90
C ALA A 763 44.45 114.58 -22.41
N THR A 764 44.93 115.47 -21.54
CA THR A 764 45.30 116.84 -21.89
C THR A 764 46.81 116.94 -22.13
N CYS A 765 47.34 118.14 -22.39
CA CYS A 765 48.78 118.31 -22.59
C CYS A 765 49.61 117.91 -21.35
N THR A 766 49.02 117.94 -20.14
CA THR A 766 49.71 117.70 -18.86
C THR A 766 49.09 116.59 -17.99
N GLU A 767 47.85 116.15 -18.23
CA GLU A 767 47.19 115.09 -17.45
C GLU A 767 46.80 113.88 -18.30
N ALA A 768 46.95 112.68 -17.73
CA ALA A 768 46.56 111.41 -18.33
C ALA A 768 45.03 111.21 -18.27
N GLY A 769 44.46 110.69 -19.35
CA GLY A 769 43.05 110.33 -19.47
C GLY A 769 42.75 108.87 -19.09
N LYS A 770 41.50 108.44 -19.29
CA LYS A 770 41.04 107.05 -19.17
C LYS A 770 40.19 106.66 -20.38
N THR A 771 40.28 105.41 -20.81
CA THR A 771 39.39 104.84 -21.82
C THR A 771 37.98 104.65 -21.27
N GLU A 772 37.01 104.46 -22.16
CA GLU A 772 35.64 104.12 -21.79
C GLU A 772 35.55 102.69 -21.22
N GLY A 773 34.88 102.54 -20.08
CA GLY A 773 34.58 101.28 -19.41
C GLY A 773 33.07 101.07 -19.27
N SER A 774 32.65 100.06 -18.53
CA SER A 774 31.24 99.83 -18.22
C SER A 774 31.02 98.85 -17.08
N HIS A 775 29.94 99.03 -16.34
CA HIS A 775 29.48 98.13 -15.29
C HIS A 775 27.97 97.87 -15.38
N CYS A 776 27.47 96.85 -14.69
CA CYS A 776 26.04 96.57 -14.61
C CYS A 776 25.38 97.57 -13.66
N SER A 777 24.37 98.31 -14.13
CA SER A 777 23.67 99.29 -13.29
C SER A 777 22.85 98.69 -12.15
N VAL A 778 22.58 97.40 -12.22
CA VAL A 778 21.70 96.70 -11.27
C VAL A 778 22.50 96.01 -10.16
N CYS A 779 23.59 95.33 -10.51
CA CYS A 779 24.39 94.56 -9.55
C CYS A 779 25.86 95.01 -9.43
N ASN A 780 26.26 96.07 -10.14
CA ASN A 780 27.61 96.64 -10.16
C ASN A 780 28.73 95.70 -10.66
N THR A 781 28.39 94.54 -11.21
CA THR A 781 29.37 93.67 -11.89
C THR A 781 30.07 94.45 -13.01
N VAL A 782 31.40 94.48 -13.01
CA VAL A 782 32.17 95.15 -14.05
C VAL A 782 32.06 94.37 -15.37
N ILE A 783 31.58 95.03 -16.42
CA ILE A 783 31.37 94.42 -17.75
C ILE A 783 32.58 94.71 -18.67
N LYS A 784 33.20 95.90 -18.54
CA LYS A 784 34.42 96.29 -19.24
C LYS A 784 35.22 97.27 -18.37
N ALA A 785 36.48 96.96 -18.06
CA ALA A 785 37.32 97.85 -17.25
C ALA A 785 37.81 99.08 -18.04
N GLN A 786 38.04 100.21 -17.36
CA GLN A 786 38.73 101.39 -17.91
C GLN A 786 40.26 101.21 -17.84
N GLU A 787 40.96 101.66 -18.88
CA GLU A 787 42.43 101.70 -18.98
C GLU A 787 42.95 103.14 -19.01
N THR A 788 44.19 103.41 -18.62
CA THR A 788 44.73 104.79 -18.52
C THR A 788 45.43 105.23 -19.82
N ILE A 789 45.18 106.45 -20.29
CA ILE A 789 45.75 107.07 -21.51
C ILE A 789 46.77 108.18 -21.12
N PRO A 790 48.04 108.15 -21.56
CA PRO A 790 49.02 109.19 -21.22
C PRO A 790 48.73 110.61 -21.79
N ALA A 791 49.28 111.66 -21.17
CA ALA A 791 49.14 113.07 -21.58
C ALA A 791 49.75 113.40 -22.97
N LYS A 792 49.15 114.34 -23.72
CA LYS A 792 49.37 114.59 -25.16
C LYS A 792 50.61 115.45 -25.53
N GLY A 793 51.20 116.24 -24.63
CA GLY A 793 52.38 117.10 -24.92
C GLY A 793 52.14 118.30 -25.87
N HIS A 794 53.14 119.18 -26.07
CA HIS A 794 53.00 120.43 -26.88
C HIS A 794 53.66 120.35 -28.27
N THR A 795 52.99 120.88 -29.31
CA THR A 795 53.43 120.86 -30.72
C THR A 795 53.56 122.26 -31.31
N LYS A 796 54.78 122.70 -31.63
CA LYS A 796 55.16 124.08 -32.00
C LYS A 796 54.92 124.41 -33.48
N VAL A 797 54.31 125.56 -33.79
CA VAL A 797 54.06 126.13 -35.13
C VAL A 797 54.61 127.55 -35.20
N VAL A 798 55.17 127.94 -36.35
CA VAL A 798 55.87 129.21 -36.57
C VAL A 798 54.95 130.22 -37.27
N ASP A 799 54.84 131.42 -36.71
CA ASP A 799 54.04 132.54 -37.22
C ASP A 799 54.94 133.49 -38.03
N PRO A 800 54.76 133.57 -39.36
CA PRO A 800 55.67 134.32 -40.24
C PRO A 800 55.56 135.84 -40.10
N ALA A 801 56.64 136.53 -40.44
CA ALA A 801 56.74 137.99 -40.40
C ALA A 801 55.84 138.68 -41.44
N VAL A 802 55.30 139.86 -41.09
CA VAL A 802 54.49 140.71 -41.97
C VAL A 802 55.19 142.05 -42.13
N GLU A 803 55.45 142.47 -43.37
CA GLU A 803 56.13 143.74 -43.71
C GLU A 803 55.29 144.98 -43.37
N ALA A 804 55.95 146.12 -43.13
CA ALA A 804 55.31 147.37 -42.74
C ALA A 804 54.69 148.13 -43.93
N THR A 805 53.61 148.89 -43.69
CA THR A 805 53.02 149.84 -44.64
C THR A 805 53.10 151.27 -44.10
N CYS A 806 52.74 152.27 -44.92
CA CYS A 806 52.82 153.68 -44.54
C CYS A 806 51.90 154.09 -43.35
N THR A 807 51.03 153.21 -42.86
CA THR A 807 50.19 153.43 -41.68
C THR A 807 50.32 152.36 -40.60
N GLU A 808 51.02 151.24 -40.85
CA GLU A 808 51.16 150.14 -39.88
C GLU A 808 52.57 149.54 -39.88
N ALA A 809 53.15 149.37 -38.69
CA ALA A 809 54.43 148.70 -38.51
C ALA A 809 54.30 147.18 -38.70
N GLY A 810 55.30 146.57 -39.35
CA GLY A 810 55.37 145.14 -39.56
C GLY A 810 55.66 144.34 -38.28
N LYS A 811 55.42 143.02 -38.31
CA LYS A 811 55.71 142.05 -37.24
C LYS A 811 56.85 141.12 -37.65
N THR A 812 57.73 140.75 -36.72
CA THR A 812 58.77 139.72 -36.92
C THR A 812 58.24 138.31 -36.59
N GLU A 813 58.89 137.27 -37.10
CA GLU A 813 58.49 135.86 -36.97
C GLU A 813 58.55 135.34 -35.52
N GLY A 814 57.51 134.62 -35.08
CA GLY A 814 57.37 133.98 -33.75
C GLY A 814 56.90 132.53 -33.87
N SER A 815 56.55 131.86 -32.77
CA SER A 815 55.99 130.50 -32.83
C SER A 815 55.21 130.13 -31.57
N HIS A 816 54.12 129.38 -31.68
CA HIS A 816 53.28 128.92 -30.57
C HIS A 816 52.86 127.45 -30.72
N CYS A 817 52.41 126.82 -29.64
CA CYS A 817 51.86 125.47 -29.68
C CYS A 817 50.51 125.47 -30.42
N SER A 818 50.45 124.80 -31.56
CA SER A 818 49.26 124.70 -32.42
C SER A 818 47.97 124.22 -31.74
N VAL A 819 48.06 123.58 -30.57
CA VAL A 819 46.90 122.98 -29.89
C VAL A 819 46.43 123.82 -28.70
N CYS A 820 47.33 124.44 -27.94
CA CYS A 820 46.97 125.22 -26.74
C CYS A 820 47.46 126.68 -26.78
N ASN A 821 48.05 127.11 -27.88
CA ASN A 821 48.58 128.46 -28.15
C ASN A 821 49.60 128.98 -27.13
N THR A 822 50.18 128.10 -26.32
CA THR A 822 51.33 128.42 -25.47
C THR A 822 52.51 128.78 -26.35
N VAL A 823 52.97 130.03 -26.28
CA VAL A 823 54.02 130.63 -27.12
C VAL A 823 55.42 130.15 -26.71
#